data_AF-A0A3T0RMS8-F1
#
_entry.id   AF-A0A3T0RMS8-F1
#
_cell.length_a   1.000
_cell.length_b   1.000
_cell.length_c   1.000
_cell.angle_alpha   90.00
_cell.angle_beta   90.00
_cell.angle_gamma   90.00
#
_symmetry.space_group_name_H-M   'P 1'
#
loop_
_entity.id
_entity.type
_entity.pdbx_description
1 polymer ?
#
loop_
_entity_poly.entity_id
_entity_poly.type
_entity_poly.pdbx_seq_one_letter_code
_entity_poly.pdbx_strand_id
1 'polypeptide(L)'
;MAINSNCALIAVVGGKGGVGKSVFAANLTAAITAELRTPVLLIDCDTKSVGDQNIITGLKPLKTLRELATSTASLNSTPIQQIVTQHPAGFSYLGAVRGPEEILSVNPDNLAKLIEFFSRSFKFIIVDCGNELGPMQNTILADATAIAIIATPEILVVQQTQRMINELMTQSIPREMFQLILNKVGPNGLQPAMIAQHLNLSPMAIIPSDEATTMSSISQSKPFVVANPKSPISSAYFDFVRKLSGGTLQRLKSMQKPKPSLAPSTTPTAGANSAEVAKGMDPWIVTKLRVHSELIRTIDLKKILAEANEGESKEKELRLKTQRDISGIVDKEAPDLSREDRQKLTKEVLEEALGLGPLEDMLADASISEIMVNGANRIFIEKAGKVQLSGIKFTSNDHLRRIIERIVTPLGRQINNATPYVDARLKDGSRVNAVIEPLSIDGPALTIRKFKKGGINPEKYLDYGSANKNMLEFMRISVEYGYNVVISGGTGSGKTSLLNMISSWIPAHERVITVEDAAELQLMQEHVVRLETRPPSMEGTNAVTIRDLIKNALRMRPDRIVVGETRDGAALDMLQAMNTGHDGSMTTTHANSPRECLARLETLVMMSGLDLPMRAIREQIAGAVDLIIQIVRMSDGTRKIISITEVVGMQGDVVTLAEIFRYKETGYDKNRKIIGQFQATGTVPSFVQEIKDKGGNIPMEIFSNDAKVVTANAAANAAKSARPGASGAPATATPAATTTTTPPKKAG
;
A
#
# COMPACT_ATOMS: atom_id res chain seq x y z
N MET A 1 36.71 0.86 -20.15
CA MET A 1 36.43 2.31 -20.22
C MET A 1 36.42 2.79 -18.79
N ALA A 2 37.36 3.67 -18.43
CA ALA A 2 37.62 4.06 -17.05
C ALA A 2 37.92 5.55 -16.98
N ILE A 3 37.43 6.22 -15.94
CA ILE A 3 37.72 7.63 -15.66
C ILE A 3 39.23 7.87 -15.69
N ASN A 4 39.65 8.96 -16.31
CA ASN A 4 41.06 9.35 -16.36
C ASN A 4 41.63 9.44 -14.93
N SER A 5 42.76 8.78 -14.67
CA SER A 5 43.38 8.73 -13.34
C SER A 5 43.71 10.12 -12.75
N ASN A 6 43.93 11.11 -13.62
CA ASN A 6 44.19 12.49 -13.23
C ASN A 6 42.92 13.29 -12.88
N CYS A 7 41.72 12.75 -13.11
CA CYS A 7 40.44 13.37 -12.77
C CYS A 7 39.94 12.86 -11.40
N ALA A 8 39.39 13.74 -10.58
CA ALA A 8 38.67 13.37 -9.35
C ALA A 8 37.17 13.60 -9.56
N LEU A 9 36.39 12.52 -9.52
CA LEU A 9 34.93 12.58 -9.59
C LEU A 9 34.37 12.66 -8.17
N ILE A 10 33.65 13.73 -7.83
CA ILE A 10 33.03 13.91 -6.52
C ILE A 10 31.51 13.93 -6.70
N ALA A 11 30.84 12.92 -6.13
CA ALA A 11 29.38 12.84 -6.13
C ALA A 11 28.83 13.52 -4.86
N VAL A 12 27.84 14.40 -5.02
CA VAL A 12 27.16 15.08 -3.91
C VAL A 12 25.79 14.47 -3.72
N VAL A 13 25.54 13.91 -2.54
CA VAL A 13 24.28 13.22 -2.18
C VAL A 13 23.78 13.66 -0.80
N GLY A 14 22.52 13.39 -0.47
CA GLY A 14 22.00 13.60 0.89
C GLY A 14 20.76 12.74 1.16
N GLY A 15 20.52 12.39 2.42
CA GLY A 15 19.42 11.47 2.78
C GLY A 15 18.01 12.06 2.62
N LYS A 16 17.88 13.39 2.44
CA LYS A 16 16.61 14.11 2.32
C LYS A 16 16.67 15.25 1.31
N GLY A 17 15.52 15.64 0.77
CA GLY A 17 15.33 16.95 0.12
C GLY A 17 15.54 18.11 1.13
N GLY A 18 15.96 19.28 0.64
CA GLY A 18 16.09 20.50 1.46
C GLY A 18 17.35 20.63 2.33
N VAL A 19 18.23 19.63 2.38
CA VAL A 19 19.50 19.68 3.15
C VAL A 19 20.59 20.56 2.52
N GLY A 20 20.35 21.10 1.31
CA GLY A 20 21.25 22.03 0.62
C GLY A 20 22.27 21.40 -0.34
N LYS A 21 21.97 20.24 -0.92
CA LYS A 21 22.85 19.48 -1.84
C LYS A 21 23.30 20.29 -3.05
N SER A 22 22.34 20.84 -3.81
CA SER A 22 22.62 21.60 -5.03
C SER A 22 23.39 22.88 -4.76
N VAL A 23 23.04 23.58 -3.68
CA VAL A 23 23.77 24.77 -3.20
C VAL A 23 25.19 24.40 -2.81
N PHE A 24 25.39 23.27 -2.13
CA PHE A 24 26.72 22.77 -1.78
C PHE A 24 27.53 22.41 -3.02
N ALA A 25 26.96 21.70 -4.00
CA ALA A 25 27.66 21.32 -5.22
C ALA A 25 28.17 22.54 -6.02
N ALA A 26 27.33 23.57 -6.19
CA ALA A 26 27.72 24.81 -6.88
C ALA A 26 28.83 25.58 -6.14
N ASN A 27 28.70 25.73 -4.81
CA ASN A 27 29.70 26.43 -4.01
C ASN A 27 31.00 25.64 -3.86
N LEU A 28 30.94 24.31 -3.78
CA LEU A 28 32.13 23.45 -3.81
C LEU A 28 32.88 23.61 -5.13
N THR A 29 32.18 23.59 -6.26
CA THR A 29 32.76 23.76 -7.60
C THR A 29 33.51 25.10 -7.70
N ALA A 30 32.85 26.19 -7.28
CA ALA A 30 33.46 27.51 -7.27
C ALA A 30 34.65 27.62 -6.28
N ALA A 31 34.57 27.00 -5.11
CA ALA A 31 35.66 27.01 -4.12
C ALA A 31 36.88 26.23 -4.62
N ILE A 32 36.70 25.05 -5.23
CA ILE A 32 37.81 24.28 -5.85
C ILE A 32 38.48 25.09 -6.95
N THR A 33 37.68 25.78 -7.77
CA THR A 33 38.18 26.59 -8.88
C THR A 33 39.03 27.76 -8.36
N ALA A 34 38.55 28.46 -7.34
CA ALA A 34 39.25 29.59 -6.74
C ALA A 34 40.53 29.17 -5.98
N GLU A 35 40.48 28.08 -5.21
CA GLU A 35 41.59 27.62 -4.37
C GLU A 35 42.69 26.91 -5.18
N LEU A 36 42.30 26.00 -6.09
CA LEU A 36 43.25 25.13 -6.79
C LEU A 36 43.61 25.63 -8.20
N ARG A 37 42.83 26.55 -8.78
CA ARG A 37 43.04 27.10 -10.14
C ARG A 37 43.21 26.01 -11.20
N THR A 38 42.41 24.93 -11.08
CA THR A 38 42.39 23.82 -12.05
C THR A 38 41.05 23.76 -12.79
N PRO A 39 40.97 23.13 -13.96
CA PRO A 39 39.70 22.96 -14.67
C PRO A 39 38.71 22.10 -13.86
N VAL A 40 37.54 22.66 -13.55
CA VAL A 40 36.44 22.01 -12.83
C VAL A 40 35.18 22.02 -13.66
N LEU A 41 34.47 20.89 -13.70
CA LEU A 41 33.15 20.75 -14.30
C LEU A 41 32.09 20.46 -13.23
N LEU A 42 31.00 21.20 -13.23
CA LEU A 42 29.77 20.89 -12.50
C LEU A 42 28.77 20.22 -13.43
N ILE A 43 28.17 19.11 -13.00
CA ILE A 43 27.12 18.39 -13.71
C ILE A 43 25.87 18.31 -12.83
N ASP A 44 24.73 18.73 -13.36
CA ASP A 44 23.42 18.53 -12.74
C ASP A 44 22.86 17.14 -13.12
N CYS A 45 22.74 16.27 -12.12
CA CYS A 45 22.17 14.92 -12.24
C CYS A 45 21.07 14.68 -11.17
N ASP A 46 20.47 15.73 -10.60
CA ASP A 46 19.34 15.58 -9.69
C ASP A 46 18.06 15.40 -10.52
N THR A 47 17.44 14.22 -10.44
CA THR A 47 16.22 13.88 -11.20
C THR A 47 14.94 14.46 -10.62
N LYS A 48 14.97 15.00 -9.39
CA LYS A 48 13.82 15.62 -8.71
C LYS A 48 13.85 17.15 -8.76
N SER A 49 15.03 17.71 -8.54
CA SER A 49 15.31 19.15 -8.50
C SER A 49 15.92 19.63 -9.83
N VAL A 50 15.38 19.11 -10.93
CA VAL A 50 15.95 19.28 -12.27
C VAL A 50 16.05 20.76 -12.63
N GLY A 51 17.27 21.24 -12.87
CA GLY A 51 17.52 22.63 -13.28
C GLY A 51 17.72 23.63 -12.14
N ASP A 52 17.68 23.20 -10.86
CA ASP A 52 18.01 24.07 -9.72
C ASP A 52 19.42 24.67 -9.85
N GLN A 53 20.36 23.91 -10.45
CA GLN A 53 21.71 24.39 -10.72
C GLN A 53 21.76 25.57 -11.70
N ASN A 54 20.82 25.67 -12.66
CA ASN A 54 20.73 26.82 -13.56
C ASN A 54 20.43 28.10 -12.76
N ILE A 55 19.55 28.01 -11.76
CA ILE A 55 19.15 29.13 -10.90
C ILE A 55 20.30 29.51 -9.96
N ILE A 56 20.95 28.53 -9.33
CA ILE A 56 22.02 28.75 -8.35
C ILE A 56 23.27 29.35 -9.01
N THR A 57 23.60 28.93 -10.23
CA THR A 57 24.78 29.39 -10.97
C THR A 57 24.50 30.56 -11.92
N GLY A 58 23.23 30.86 -12.19
CA GLY A 58 22.83 31.91 -13.14
C GLY A 58 23.16 31.56 -14.60
N LEU A 59 23.39 30.27 -14.89
CA LEU A 59 23.79 29.82 -16.22
C LEU A 59 22.63 29.20 -16.99
N LYS A 60 22.62 29.45 -18.30
CA LYS A 60 21.82 28.70 -19.27
C LYS A 60 22.72 27.67 -19.97
N PRO A 61 22.34 26.38 -19.99
CA PRO A 61 23.17 25.34 -20.61
C PRO A 61 23.23 25.49 -22.13
N LEU A 62 24.44 25.44 -22.71
CA LEU A 62 24.65 25.37 -24.18
C LEU A 62 24.09 24.06 -24.73
N LYS A 63 24.53 22.94 -24.14
CA LYS A 63 23.98 21.60 -24.29
C LYS A 63 23.57 21.07 -22.92
N THR A 64 22.63 20.13 -22.92
CA THR A 64 22.14 19.49 -21.69
C THR A 64 22.64 18.05 -21.62
N LEU A 65 22.69 17.49 -20.41
CA LEU A 65 23.05 16.10 -20.20
C LEU A 65 22.13 15.17 -21.00
N ARG A 66 20.82 15.47 -21.04
CA ARG A 66 19.82 14.75 -21.84
C ARG A 66 20.13 14.79 -23.34
N GLU A 67 20.43 15.96 -23.90
CA GLU A 67 20.77 16.11 -25.33
C GLU A 67 22.02 15.32 -25.71
N LEU A 68 23.05 15.38 -24.86
CA LEU A 68 24.31 14.70 -25.14
C LEU A 68 24.17 13.17 -25.01
N ALA A 69 23.36 12.70 -24.07
CA ALA A 69 23.13 11.28 -23.86
C ALA A 69 22.26 10.62 -24.94
N THR A 70 21.42 11.41 -25.63
CA THR A 70 20.54 10.95 -26.70
C THR A 70 21.13 11.14 -28.10
N SER A 71 22.21 11.92 -28.21
CA SER A 71 22.89 12.19 -29.46
C SER A 71 23.62 10.94 -30.00
N THR A 72 23.46 10.67 -31.30
CA THR A 72 24.22 9.65 -32.04
C THR A 72 25.54 10.20 -32.61
N ALA A 73 25.78 11.51 -32.49
CA ALA A 73 27.00 12.14 -32.97
C ALA A 73 28.21 11.74 -32.11
N SER A 74 29.38 11.53 -32.74
CA SER A 74 30.62 11.23 -32.03
C SER A 74 30.99 12.38 -31.10
N LEU A 75 30.95 12.13 -29.78
CA LEU A 75 31.35 13.11 -28.76
C LEU A 75 32.83 13.54 -28.94
N ASN A 76 33.66 12.68 -29.52
CA ASN A 76 35.08 12.95 -29.72
C ASN A 76 35.39 14.02 -30.78
N SER A 77 34.44 14.37 -31.66
CA SER A 77 34.66 15.37 -32.72
C SER A 77 34.17 16.78 -32.35
N THR A 78 33.46 16.94 -31.23
CA THR A 78 32.89 18.23 -30.82
C THR A 78 33.79 18.91 -29.78
N PRO A 79 34.28 20.14 -30.01
CA PRO A 79 35.06 20.88 -29.02
C PRO A 79 34.30 21.06 -27.71
N ILE A 80 34.96 20.83 -26.57
CA ILE A 80 34.32 20.86 -25.25
C ILE A 80 33.65 22.20 -24.94
N GLN A 81 34.22 23.31 -25.45
CA GLN A 81 33.70 24.67 -25.28
C GLN A 81 32.35 24.90 -25.99
N GLN A 82 31.96 24.03 -26.93
CA GLN A 82 30.65 24.07 -27.57
C GLN A 82 29.60 23.23 -26.83
N ILE A 83 30.03 22.47 -25.81
CA ILE A 83 29.19 21.55 -25.06
C ILE A 83 28.86 22.14 -23.69
N VAL A 84 29.87 22.60 -22.95
CA VAL A 84 29.72 23.09 -21.58
C VAL A 84 29.62 24.61 -21.54
N THR A 85 28.79 25.14 -20.65
CA THR A 85 28.69 26.59 -20.40
C THR A 85 29.80 27.02 -19.44
N GLN A 86 30.50 28.13 -19.73
CA GLN A 86 31.49 28.70 -18.82
C GLN A 86 30.86 29.66 -17.81
N HIS A 87 31.16 29.48 -16.54
CA HIS A 87 30.81 30.41 -15.49
C HIS A 87 31.87 31.53 -15.38
N PRO A 88 31.49 32.80 -15.10
CA PRO A 88 32.45 33.90 -14.91
C PRO A 88 33.50 33.67 -13.81
N ALA A 89 33.23 32.77 -12.86
CA ALA A 89 34.18 32.37 -11.81
C ALA A 89 35.22 31.33 -12.27
N GLY A 90 35.18 30.86 -13.53
CA GLY A 90 36.21 30.02 -14.14
C GLY A 90 35.92 28.51 -14.19
N PHE A 91 34.77 28.05 -13.71
CA PHE A 91 34.36 26.64 -13.83
C PHE A 91 33.41 26.43 -15.01
N SER A 92 33.36 25.20 -15.51
CA SER A 92 32.44 24.78 -16.56
C SER A 92 31.20 24.10 -15.98
N TYR A 93 30.08 24.18 -16.70
CA TYR A 93 28.79 23.65 -16.26
C TYR A 93 28.08 22.88 -17.38
N LEU A 94 27.53 21.72 -17.02
CA LEU A 94 26.63 20.93 -17.85
C LEU A 94 25.29 20.76 -17.11
N GLY A 95 24.25 21.41 -17.61
CA GLY A 95 22.91 21.32 -17.02
C GLY A 95 22.17 20.05 -17.42
N ALA A 96 21.22 19.62 -16.59
CA ALA A 96 20.43 18.41 -16.81
C ALA A 96 19.53 18.51 -18.06
N VAL A 97 18.77 19.61 -18.15
CA VAL A 97 17.75 19.91 -19.17
C VAL A 97 17.65 21.42 -19.44
N ARG A 98 16.86 21.86 -20.43
CA ARG A 98 16.70 23.29 -20.77
C ARG A 98 15.69 24.02 -19.90
N GLY A 99 14.63 23.34 -19.47
CA GLY A 99 13.53 23.91 -18.70
C GLY A 99 12.82 22.85 -17.84
N PRO A 100 11.98 23.28 -16.89
CA PRO A 100 11.32 22.39 -15.91
C PRO A 100 10.33 21.39 -16.53
N GLU A 101 9.86 21.64 -17.76
CA GLU A 101 8.99 20.76 -18.54
C GLU A 101 9.68 19.47 -19.04
N GLU A 102 11.01 19.42 -19.00
CA GLU A 102 11.78 18.29 -19.48
C GLU A 102 12.14 17.31 -18.36
N ILE A 103 11.87 16.02 -18.58
CA ILE A 103 12.25 14.96 -17.65
C ILE A 103 13.68 14.49 -17.98
N LEU A 104 14.58 14.54 -17.00
CA LEU A 104 15.92 13.99 -17.12
C LEU A 104 15.85 12.45 -17.12
N SER A 105 16.05 11.86 -18.30
CA SER A 105 16.19 10.41 -18.47
C SER A 105 17.38 10.12 -19.38
N VAL A 106 18.39 9.45 -18.84
CA VAL A 106 19.63 9.14 -19.53
C VAL A 106 19.99 7.67 -19.30
N ASN A 107 20.35 6.97 -20.36
CA ASN A 107 20.87 5.60 -20.26
C ASN A 107 22.20 5.60 -19.46
N PRO A 108 22.33 4.74 -18.42
CA PRO A 108 23.54 4.62 -17.61
C PRO A 108 24.85 4.47 -18.39
N ASP A 109 24.87 3.67 -19.46
CA ASP A 109 26.07 3.43 -20.27
C ASP A 109 26.50 4.69 -21.03
N ASN A 110 25.53 5.49 -21.49
CA ASN A 110 25.82 6.75 -22.16
C ASN A 110 26.32 7.80 -21.16
N LEU A 111 25.77 7.81 -19.94
CA LEU A 111 26.26 8.66 -18.86
C LEU A 111 27.71 8.33 -18.49
N ALA A 112 28.06 7.06 -18.34
CA ALA A 112 29.42 6.61 -18.06
C ALA A 112 30.41 7.08 -19.15
N LYS A 113 30.03 6.93 -20.43
CA LYS A 113 30.83 7.41 -21.57
C LYS A 113 31.01 8.93 -21.57
N LEU A 114 29.97 9.68 -21.21
CA LEU A 114 30.03 11.14 -21.10
C LEU A 114 30.98 11.57 -19.98
N ILE A 115 30.88 10.95 -18.81
CA ILE A 115 31.76 11.23 -17.68
C ILE A 115 33.22 10.87 -18.03
N GLU A 116 33.45 9.73 -18.69
CA GLU A 116 34.79 9.38 -19.17
C GLU A 116 35.32 10.45 -20.14
N PHE A 117 34.52 10.87 -21.12
CA PHE A 117 34.90 11.91 -22.07
C PHE A 117 35.32 13.21 -21.35
N PHE A 118 34.50 13.71 -20.43
CA PHE A 118 34.81 14.91 -19.66
C PHE A 118 36.03 14.73 -18.74
N SER A 119 36.26 13.53 -18.21
CA SER A 119 37.39 13.26 -17.31
C SER A 119 38.76 13.50 -17.96
N ARG A 120 38.84 13.52 -19.29
CA ARG A 120 40.08 13.77 -20.04
C ARG A 120 40.50 15.25 -20.02
N SER A 121 39.54 16.16 -19.84
CA SER A 121 39.77 17.61 -19.89
C SER A 121 39.65 18.30 -18.53
N PHE A 122 38.94 17.70 -17.58
CA PHE A 122 38.72 18.27 -16.26
C PHE A 122 39.50 17.54 -15.16
N LYS A 123 40.13 18.30 -14.25
CA LYS A 123 40.81 17.74 -13.07
C LYS A 123 39.81 17.36 -11.99
N PHE A 124 38.68 18.06 -11.92
CA PHE A 124 37.59 17.78 -11.00
C PHE A 124 36.26 17.76 -11.75
N ILE A 125 35.44 16.76 -11.47
CA ILE A 125 34.04 16.71 -11.89
C ILE A 125 33.19 16.61 -10.62
N ILE A 126 32.35 17.61 -10.39
CA ILE A 126 31.39 17.66 -9.29
C ILE A 126 30.03 17.31 -9.85
N VAL A 127 29.38 16.29 -9.31
CA VAL A 127 28.06 15.86 -9.77
C VAL A 127 27.06 16.02 -8.65
N ASP A 128 26.05 16.86 -8.88
CA ASP A 128 24.88 16.94 -8.01
C ASP A 128 23.97 15.75 -8.29
N CYS A 129 23.98 14.75 -7.41
CA CYS A 129 23.23 13.51 -7.60
C CYS A 129 21.86 13.54 -6.90
N GLY A 130 21.54 14.59 -6.15
CA GLY A 130 20.29 14.65 -5.41
C GLY A 130 20.23 13.66 -4.24
N ASN A 131 19.02 13.21 -3.92
CA ASN A 131 18.73 12.32 -2.78
C ASN A 131 18.08 11.00 -3.19
N GLU A 132 18.04 10.69 -4.49
CA GLU A 132 17.57 9.41 -5.01
C GLU A 132 18.74 8.67 -5.66
N LEU A 133 18.96 7.43 -5.25
CA LEU A 133 20.05 6.58 -5.75
C LEU A 133 19.55 5.69 -6.91
N GLY A 134 19.11 6.32 -8.00
CA GLY A 134 18.65 5.65 -9.21
C GLY A 134 19.80 5.07 -10.06
N PRO A 135 19.51 4.38 -11.18
CA PRO A 135 20.53 3.78 -12.04
C PRO A 135 21.59 4.76 -12.55
N MET A 136 21.19 5.99 -12.87
CA MET A 136 22.11 7.07 -13.25
C MET A 136 23.05 7.42 -12.11
N GLN A 137 22.51 7.72 -10.92
CA GLN A 137 23.30 8.09 -9.75
C GLN A 137 24.22 6.94 -9.33
N ASN A 138 23.75 5.70 -9.34
CA ASN A 138 24.55 4.52 -9.01
C ASN A 138 25.75 4.34 -9.95
N THR A 139 25.59 4.68 -11.24
CA THR A 139 26.70 4.69 -12.21
C THR A 139 27.76 5.73 -11.83
N ILE A 140 27.32 6.93 -11.46
CA ILE A 140 28.21 8.01 -11.01
C ILE A 140 28.92 7.62 -9.71
N LEU A 141 28.18 7.04 -8.76
CA LEU A 141 28.67 6.64 -7.44
C LEU A 141 29.69 5.49 -7.53
N ALA A 142 29.46 4.52 -8.42
CA ALA A 142 30.40 3.43 -8.67
C ALA A 142 31.76 3.97 -9.13
N ASP A 143 31.76 4.99 -9.98
CA ASP A 143 32.98 5.60 -10.52
C ASP A 143 33.53 6.76 -9.66
N ALA A 144 32.76 7.27 -8.69
CA ALA A 144 33.15 8.40 -7.85
C ALA A 144 34.48 8.16 -7.11
N THR A 145 35.35 9.16 -7.04
CA THR A 145 36.55 9.14 -6.19
C THR A 145 36.19 9.38 -4.72
N ALA A 146 35.22 10.27 -4.47
CA ALA A 146 34.70 10.59 -3.15
C ALA A 146 33.20 10.89 -3.22
N ILE A 147 32.47 10.61 -2.15
CA ILE A 147 31.04 10.87 -2.03
C ILE A 147 30.83 11.85 -0.89
N ALA A 148 30.43 13.07 -1.22
CA ALA A 148 30.07 14.12 -0.29
C ALA A 148 28.63 13.89 0.19
N ILE A 149 28.47 13.47 1.45
CA ILE A 149 27.19 13.18 2.09
C ILE A 149 26.74 14.40 2.89
N ILE A 150 25.69 15.07 2.44
CA ILE A 150 25.15 16.29 3.05
C ILE A 150 24.03 15.94 4.04
N ALA A 151 24.17 16.38 5.29
CA ALA A 151 23.16 16.23 6.34
C ALA A 151 23.01 17.50 7.18
N THR A 152 21.80 17.80 7.66
CA THR A 152 21.52 18.89 8.62
C THR A 152 21.39 18.32 10.05
N PRO A 153 21.57 19.13 11.12
CA PRO A 153 21.53 18.66 12.51
C PRO A 153 20.10 18.36 13.04
N GLU A 154 19.26 17.73 12.23
CA GLU A 154 17.90 17.30 12.57
C GLU A 154 17.84 15.77 12.70
N ILE A 155 17.16 15.24 13.73
CA ILE A 155 17.11 13.79 14.02
C ILE A 155 16.59 12.97 12.83
N LEU A 156 15.55 13.45 12.14
CA LEU A 156 14.97 12.74 10.99
C LEU A 156 15.91 12.73 9.79
N VAL A 157 16.66 13.82 9.57
CA VAL A 157 17.65 13.92 8.48
C VAL A 157 18.83 13.00 8.76
N VAL A 158 19.28 12.92 10.01
CA VAL A 158 20.33 11.99 10.44
C VAL A 158 19.89 10.54 10.22
N GLN A 159 18.66 10.18 10.61
CA GLN A 159 18.13 8.83 10.41
C GLN A 159 18.02 8.45 8.92
N GLN A 160 17.56 9.38 8.06
CA GLN A 160 17.51 9.16 6.61
C GLN A 160 18.91 9.08 5.99
N THR A 161 19.86 9.89 6.47
CA THR A 161 21.27 9.82 6.06
C THR A 161 21.89 8.47 6.42
N GLN A 162 21.58 7.90 7.59
CA GLN A 162 22.01 6.56 7.97
C GLN A 162 21.48 5.50 7.00
N ARG A 163 20.21 5.60 6.58
CA ARG A 163 19.62 4.68 5.60
C ARG A 163 20.35 4.75 4.26
N MET A 164 20.62 5.96 3.76
CA MET A 164 21.37 6.17 2.52
C MET A 164 22.79 5.64 2.62
N ILE A 165 23.49 5.85 3.74
CA ILE A 165 24.83 5.26 3.98
C ILE A 165 24.76 3.73 3.93
N ASN A 166 23.74 3.12 4.55
CA ASN A 166 23.55 1.67 4.50
C ASN A 166 23.31 1.19 3.06
N GLU A 167 22.48 1.88 2.29
CA GLU A 167 22.24 1.58 0.88
C GLU A 167 23.54 1.64 0.05
N LEU A 168 24.33 2.71 0.20
CA LEU A 168 25.64 2.83 -0.47
C LEU A 168 26.59 1.68 -0.09
N MET A 169 26.61 1.27 1.19
CA MET A 169 27.43 0.14 1.63
C MET A 169 26.94 -1.19 1.04
N THR A 170 25.62 -1.39 0.87
CA THR A 170 25.09 -2.61 0.21
C THR A 170 25.49 -2.71 -1.26
N GLN A 171 25.75 -1.57 -1.91
CA GLN A 171 26.31 -1.51 -3.27
C GLN A 171 27.83 -1.75 -3.31
N SER A 172 28.42 -2.25 -2.22
CA SER A 172 29.87 -2.48 -2.08
C SER A 172 30.73 -1.23 -2.20
N ILE A 173 30.16 -0.03 -1.97
CA ILE A 173 30.93 1.21 -1.95
C ILE A 173 31.66 1.31 -0.60
N PRO A 174 33.00 1.41 -0.59
CA PRO A 174 33.78 1.52 0.63
C PRO A 174 33.41 2.76 1.44
N ARG A 175 33.30 2.57 2.76
CA ARG A 175 32.90 3.65 3.68
C ARG A 175 33.89 4.81 3.70
N GLU A 176 35.17 4.54 3.44
CA GLU A 176 36.24 5.53 3.38
C GLU A 176 35.97 6.60 2.31
N MET A 177 35.19 6.28 1.27
CA MET A 177 34.78 7.23 0.24
C MET A 177 33.77 8.25 0.76
N PHE A 178 33.05 7.97 1.85
CA PHE A 178 32.02 8.84 2.39
C PHE A 178 32.64 10.01 3.17
N GLN A 179 32.53 11.21 2.62
CA GLN A 179 32.91 12.45 3.29
C GLN A 179 31.64 13.09 3.84
N LEU A 180 31.44 13.03 5.17
CA LEU A 180 30.27 13.63 5.82
C LEU A 180 30.44 15.15 5.90
N ILE A 181 29.42 15.89 5.46
CA ILE A 181 29.31 17.34 5.59
C ILE A 181 28.05 17.66 6.39
N LEU A 182 28.25 18.28 7.55
CA LEU A 182 27.16 18.79 8.37
C LEU A 182 26.84 20.22 7.93
N ASN A 183 25.69 20.40 7.29
CA ASN A 183 25.24 21.66 6.73
C ASN A 183 24.24 22.36 7.65
N LYS A 184 24.14 23.69 7.54
CA LYS A 184 23.22 24.53 8.32
C LYS A 184 23.36 24.33 9.83
N VAL A 185 24.59 24.20 10.34
CA VAL A 185 24.82 24.03 11.77
C VAL A 185 24.61 25.35 12.50
N GLY A 186 23.56 25.39 13.32
CA GLY A 186 23.22 26.51 14.18
C GLY A 186 23.25 26.12 15.66
N PRO A 187 22.83 27.03 16.56
CA PRO A 187 22.74 26.76 17.99
C PRO A 187 21.67 25.71 18.33
N ASN A 188 20.68 25.55 17.46
CA ASN A 188 19.58 24.61 17.60
C ASN A 188 19.84 23.38 16.72
N GLY A 189 19.78 22.18 17.30
CA GLY A 189 19.96 20.92 16.59
C GLY A 189 20.82 19.91 17.36
N LEU A 190 20.99 18.73 16.78
CA LEU A 190 21.88 17.70 17.30
C LEU A 190 23.33 18.18 17.24
N GLN A 191 24.08 17.90 18.31
CA GLN A 191 25.50 18.20 18.35
C GLN A 191 26.28 17.38 17.31
N PRO A 192 27.25 17.97 16.59
CA PRO A 192 28.06 17.26 15.59
C PRO A 192 28.66 15.93 16.08
N ALA A 193 29.08 15.87 17.34
CA ALA A 193 29.61 14.65 17.96
C ALA A 193 28.57 13.51 18.03
N MET A 194 27.32 13.83 18.36
CA MET A 194 26.22 12.85 18.41
C MET A 194 25.89 12.33 17.01
N ILE A 195 25.90 13.22 16.01
CA ILE A 195 25.66 12.84 14.61
C ILE A 195 26.79 11.95 14.11
N ALA A 196 28.04 12.30 14.43
CA ALA A 196 29.21 11.51 14.07
C ALA A 196 29.15 10.10 14.66
N GLN A 197 28.72 9.98 15.93
CA GLN A 197 28.53 8.70 16.59
C GLN A 197 27.40 7.90 15.96
N HIS A 198 26.25 8.53 15.68
CA HIS A 198 25.09 7.86 15.08
C HIS A 198 25.38 7.35 13.68
N LEU A 199 26.00 8.19 12.84
CA LEU A 199 26.40 7.84 11.47
C LEU A 199 27.66 6.99 11.41
N ASN A 200 28.37 6.87 12.54
CA ASN A 200 29.70 6.30 12.67
C ASN A 200 30.66 6.83 11.56
N LEU A 201 30.54 8.12 11.28
CA LEU A 201 31.31 8.89 10.29
C LEU A 201 31.69 10.24 10.89
N SER A 202 32.98 10.55 10.93
CA SER A 202 33.44 11.86 11.37
C SER A 202 33.16 12.94 10.31
N PRO A 203 32.63 14.12 10.68
CA PRO A 203 32.41 15.21 9.74
C PRO A 203 33.73 15.73 9.17
N MET A 204 33.86 15.76 7.85
CA MET A 204 35.00 16.40 7.18
C MET A 204 34.86 17.93 7.23
N ALA A 205 33.62 18.42 7.14
CA ALA A 205 33.27 19.82 7.23
C ALA A 205 32.00 20.04 8.05
N ILE A 206 31.99 21.18 8.74
CA ILE A 206 30.85 21.71 9.50
C ILE A 206 30.59 23.10 8.92
N ILE A 207 29.44 23.28 8.28
CA ILE A 207 29.06 24.51 7.61
C ILE A 207 28.05 25.24 8.49
N PRO A 208 28.36 26.47 8.95
CA PRO A 208 27.46 27.21 9.81
C PRO A 208 26.18 27.60 9.07
N SER A 209 25.08 27.73 9.81
CA SER A 209 23.85 28.30 9.27
C SER A 209 24.02 29.81 9.03
N ASP A 210 23.87 30.24 7.77
CA ASP A 210 23.86 31.64 7.37
C ASP A 210 22.85 31.82 6.22
N GLU A 211 21.58 31.98 6.60
CA GLU A 211 20.48 32.12 5.66
C GLU A 211 20.55 33.42 4.86
N ALA A 212 21.05 34.50 5.46
CA ALA A 212 21.15 35.80 4.79
C ALA A 212 22.13 35.75 3.63
N THR A 213 23.34 35.21 3.84
CA THR A 213 24.34 35.03 2.78
C THR A 213 23.85 34.06 1.71
N THR A 214 23.18 32.97 2.12
CA THR A 214 22.64 31.96 1.19
C THR A 214 21.54 32.55 0.31
N MET A 215 20.58 33.27 0.89
CA MET A 215 19.47 33.87 0.15
C MET A 215 19.95 34.97 -0.80
N SER A 216 20.89 35.80 -0.35
CA SER A 216 21.52 36.84 -1.19
C SER A 216 22.26 36.23 -2.39
N SER A 217 22.90 35.07 -2.20
CA SER A 217 23.56 34.33 -3.29
C SER A 217 22.57 33.77 -4.32
N ILE A 218 21.46 33.18 -3.87
CA ILE A 218 20.45 32.62 -4.77
C ILE A 218 19.75 33.74 -5.57
N SER A 219 19.44 34.88 -4.93
CA SER A 219 18.80 36.02 -5.62
C SER A 219 19.72 36.68 -6.65
N GLN A 220 21.04 36.64 -6.42
CA GLN A 220 22.05 37.07 -7.39
C GLN A 220 22.38 35.99 -8.43
N SER A 221 21.79 34.79 -8.32
CA SER A 221 22.11 33.61 -9.12
C SER A 221 23.61 33.34 -9.22
N LYS A 222 24.31 33.45 -8.08
CA LYS A 222 25.76 33.35 -8.01
C LYS A 222 26.17 32.61 -6.74
N PRO A 223 27.11 31.63 -6.79
CA PRO A 223 27.58 30.95 -5.59
C PRO A 223 28.16 31.93 -4.54
N PHE A 224 27.76 31.78 -3.28
CA PHE A 224 28.20 32.67 -2.18
C PHE A 224 29.71 32.63 -1.94
N VAL A 225 30.42 31.55 -2.28
CA VAL A 225 31.90 31.54 -2.19
C VAL A 225 32.54 32.56 -3.15
N VAL A 226 31.82 32.96 -4.21
CA VAL A 226 32.24 33.99 -5.16
C VAL A 226 31.68 35.36 -4.77
N ALA A 227 30.42 35.43 -4.33
CA ALA A 227 29.78 36.69 -3.94
C ALA A 227 30.31 37.24 -2.61
N ASN A 228 30.53 36.36 -1.63
CA ASN A 228 30.93 36.65 -0.26
C ASN A 228 32.08 35.73 0.20
N PRO A 229 33.27 35.81 -0.44
CA PRO A 229 34.37 34.86 -0.21
C PRO A 229 34.93 34.86 1.22
N LYS A 230 34.75 35.95 1.97
CA LYS A 230 35.25 36.12 3.34
C LYS A 230 34.23 35.74 4.44
N SER A 231 33.01 35.34 4.07
CA SER A 231 31.99 34.96 5.05
C SER A 231 32.37 33.67 5.78
N PRO A 232 31.91 33.45 7.03
CA PRO A 232 32.17 32.21 7.76
C PRO A 232 31.69 30.96 7.01
N ILE A 233 30.54 31.05 6.32
CA ILE A 233 30.03 29.97 5.48
C ILE A 233 30.97 29.67 4.31
N SER A 234 31.51 30.68 3.62
CA SER A 234 32.49 30.50 2.53
C SER A 234 33.81 29.90 3.02
N SER A 235 34.32 30.35 4.17
CA SER A 235 35.55 29.82 4.77
C SER A 235 35.46 28.31 5.01
N ALA A 236 34.29 27.80 5.44
CA ALA A 236 34.08 26.37 5.64
C ALA A 236 34.22 25.54 4.35
N TYR A 237 33.85 26.10 3.18
CA TYR A 237 34.05 25.45 1.88
C TYR A 237 35.52 25.44 1.48
N PHE A 238 36.26 26.54 1.65
CA PHE A 238 37.70 26.57 1.37
C PHE A 238 38.48 25.60 2.26
N ASP A 239 38.12 25.52 3.54
CA ASP A 239 38.72 24.56 4.47
C ASP A 239 38.41 23.11 4.09
N PHE A 240 37.17 22.83 3.65
CA PHE A 240 36.82 21.52 3.10
C PHE A 240 37.68 21.18 1.87
N VAL A 241 37.83 22.11 0.93
CA VAL A 241 38.67 21.91 -0.27
C VAL A 241 40.12 21.62 0.09
N ARG A 242 40.70 22.34 1.07
CA ARG A 242 42.07 22.08 1.56
C ARG A 242 42.21 20.70 2.19
N LYS A 243 41.26 20.27 3.03
CA LYS A 243 41.26 18.93 3.63
C LYS A 243 41.08 17.82 2.58
N LEU A 244 40.23 18.07 1.59
CA LEU A 244 39.96 17.11 0.53
C LEU A 244 41.17 16.95 -0.41
N SER A 245 41.81 18.06 -0.78
CA SER A 245 43.00 18.09 -1.66
C SER A 245 44.32 17.77 -0.96
N GLY A 246 44.38 17.89 0.38
CA GLY A 246 45.55 17.67 1.23
C GLY A 246 45.93 16.21 1.48
N GLY A 247 45.79 15.33 0.49
CA GLY A 247 46.16 13.91 0.56
C GLY A 247 44.97 12.95 0.61
N THR A 248 43.77 13.42 1.00
CA THR A 248 42.58 12.57 1.10
C THR A 248 42.20 12.00 -0.27
N LEU A 249 42.11 12.85 -1.31
CA LEU A 249 41.79 12.39 -2.66
C LEU A 249 42.85 11.45 -3.25
N GLN A 250 44.14 11.70 -3.00
CA GLN A 250 45.21 10.83 -3.47
C GLN A 250 45.10 9.44 -2.81
N ARG A 251 44.80 9.40 -1.51
CA ARG A 251 44.52 8.16 -0.77
C ARG A 251 43.29 7.43 -1.31
N LEU A 252 42.19 8.14 -1.57
CA LEU A 252 40.97 7.53 -2.11
C LEU A 252 41.15 7.01 -3.54
N LYS A 253 41.98 7.68 -4.35
CA LYS A 253 42.31 7.22 -5.71
C LYS A 253 43.18 5.96 -5.72
N SER A 254 44.07 5.79 -4.73
CA SER A 254 44.94 4.62 -4.64
C SER A 254 44.26 3.40 -4.01
N MET A 255 43.07 3.57 -3.41
CA MET A 255 42.27 2.46 -2.92
C MET A 255 41.77 1.61 -4.10
N GLN A 256 42.08 0.31 -4.06
CA GLN A 256 41.43 -0.65 -4.95
C GLN A 256 39.97 -0.76 -4.55
N LYS A 257 39.08 -0.19 -5.38
CA LYS A 257 37.65 -0.47 -5.27
C LYS A 257 37.45 -1.97 -5.47
N PRO A 258 36.64 -2.66 -4.63
CA PRO A 258 36.13 -3.97 -4.99
C PRO A 258 35.52 -3.83 -6.38
N LYS A 259 35.99 -4.60 -7.37
CA LYS A 259 35.29 -4.63 -8.65
C LYS A 259 33.84 -4.99 -8.32
N PRO A 260 32.84 -4.23 -8.80
CA PRO A 260 31.47 -4.70 -8.76
C PRO A 260 31.52 -6.09 -9.38
N SER A 261 31.06 -7.13 -8.66
CA SER A 261 30.86 -8.40 -9.32
C SER A 261 29.78 -8.12 -10.36
N LEU A 262 30.20 -7.93 -11.61
CA LEU A 262 29.31 -7.92 -12.75
C LEU A 262 28.57 -9.24 -12.67
N ALA A 263 27.32 -9.19 -12.21
CA ALA A 263 26.35 -10.19 -12.61
C ALA A 263 26.46 -10.28 -14.15
N PRO A 264 26.55 -11.51 -14.71
CA PRO A 264 27.05 -11.69 -16.06
C PRO A 264 26.20 -10.94 -17.07
N SER A 265 26.77 -9.90 -17.66
CA SER A 265 26.30 -9.30 -18.90
C SER A 265 26.76 -10.19 -20.04
N THR A 266 25.90 -11.10 -20.48
CA THR A 266 26.07 -11.76 -21.78
C THR A 266 25.25 -11.04 -22.82
N THR A 267 25.85 -10.06 -23.49
CA THR A 267 25.58 -9.87 -24.91
C THR A 267 26.33 -10.99 -25.64
N PRO A 268 25.67 -11.85 -26.43
CA PRO A 268 26.34 -12.93 -27.12
C PRO A 268 27.11 -12.37 -28.32
N THR A 269 28.42 -12.19 -28.15
CA THR A 269 29.36 -12.39 -29.26
C THR A 269 29.67 -13.88 -29.29
N ALA A 270 29.42 -14.49 -30.45
CA ALA A 270 29.60 -15.91 -30.70
C ALA A 270 31.00 -16.40 -30.32
N GLY A 271 31.06 -17.54 -29.63
CA GLY A 271 32.28 -18.32 -29.44
C GLY A 271 32.58 -18.65 -27.99
N ALA A 272 32.19 -19.87 -27.60
CA ALA A 272 32.74 -20.64 -26.49
C ALA A 272 32.66 -20.02 -25.08
N ASN A 273 31.58 -20.36 -24.35
CA ASN A 273 31.59 -20.83 -22.94
C ASN A 273 30.18 -20.83 -22.31
N SER A 274 29.18 -21.28 -23.06
CA SER A 274 27.80 -21.48 -22.60
C SER A 274 27.59 -22.87 -22.00
N ALA A 275 28.38 -23.26 -20.99
CA ALA A 275 28.27 -24.57 -20.35
C ALA A 275 28.16 -24.53 -18.81
N GLU A 276 28.54 -23.44 -18.13
CA GLU A 276 28.69 -23.48 -16.66
C GLU A 276 27.62 -22.76 -15.83
N VAL A 277 26.68 -22.00 -16.43
CA VAL A 277 25.57 -21.33 -15.68
C VAL A 277 24.26 -22.14 -15.68
N ALA A 278 24.20 -23.28 -16.37
CA ALA A 278 22.98 -24.10 -16.51
C ALA A 278 22.72 -25.10 -15.36
N LYS A 279 23.32 -24.92 -14.17
CA LYS A 279 23.08 -25.79 -13.01
C LYS A 279 22.20 -25.08 -11.98
N GLY A 280 20.88 -25.12 -12.17
CA GLY A 280 19.94 -24.82 -11.08
C GLY A 280 18.54 -24.30 -11.44
N MET A 281 18.29 -23.86 -12.67
CA MET A 281 16.93 -23.46 -13.11
C MET A 281 16.22 -24.61 -13.84
N ASP A 282 14.93 -24.77 -13.57
CA ASP A 282 14.07 -25.72 -14.26
C ASP A 282 14.09 -25.45 -15.79
N PRO A 283 14.41 -26.45 -16.63
CA PRO A 283 14.37 -26.32 -18.10
C PRO A 283 13.05 -25.76 -18.63
N TRP A 284 11.94 -25.98 -17.93
CA TRP A 284 10.63 -25.40 -18.24
C TRP A 284 10.63 -23.88 -18.15
N ILE A 285 11.18 -23.33 -17.07
CA ILE A 285 11.23 -21.88 -16.81
C ILE A 285 12.13 -21.18 -17.83
N VAL A 286 13.27 -21.79 -18.17
CA VAL A 286 14.20 -21.24 -19.18
C VAL A 286 13.54 -21.18 -20.56
N THR A 287 12.77 -22.21 -20.90
CA THR A 287 12.04 -22.28 -22.18
C THR A 287 10.91 -21.25 -22.22
N LYS A 288 10.16 -21.12 -21.12
CA LYS A 288 9.11 -20.12 -20.96
C LYS A 288 9.63 -18.67 -21.08
N LEU A 289 10.77 -18.36 -20.46
CA LEU A 289 11.43 -17.05 -20.57
C LEU A 289 11.82 -16.69 -22.01
N ARG A 290 12.27 -17.67 -22.80
CA ARG A 290 12.61 -17.46 -24.22
C ARG A 290 11.36 -17.12 -25.05
N VAL A 291 10.32 -17.94 -24.93
CA VAL A 291 9.04 -17.71 -25.62
C VAL A 291 8.43 -16.35 -25.23
N HIS A 292 8.46 -15.99 -23.95
CA HIS A 292 7.96 -14.71 -23.46
C HIS A 292 8.78 -13.52 -23.98
N SER A 293 10.11 -13.66 -24.09
CA SER A 293 10.99 -12.61 -24.61
C SER A 293 10.73 -12.33 -26.09
N GLU A 294 10.51 -13.39 -26.87
CA GLU A 294 10.21 -13.26 -28.30
C GLU A 294 8.81 -12.68 -28.53
N LEU A 295 7.82 -13.07 -27.72
CA LEU A 295 6.46 -12.52 -27.76
C LEU A 295 6.45 -10.99 -27.53
N ILE A 296 7.25 -10.49 -26.58
CA ILE A 296 7.38 -9.05 -26.31
C ILE A 296 7.98 -8.32 -27.53
N ARG A 297 8.90 -8.95 -28.28
CA ARG A 297 9.51 -8.35 -29.47
C ARG A 297 8.58 -8.30 -30.67
N THR A 298 7.67 -9.27 -30.79
CA THR A 298 6.74 -9.36 -31.91
C THR A 298 5.47 -8.54 -31.70
N ILE A 299 5.13 -8.21 -30.45
CA ILE A 299 3.84 -7.61 -30.10
C ILE A 299 4.01 -6.21 -29.48
N ASP A 300 3.45 -5.20 -30.14
CA ASP A 300 3.33 -3.84 -29.60
C ASP A 300 2.19 -3.76 -28.58
N LEU A 301 2.52 -4.02 -27.30
CA LEU A 301 1.61 -4.09 -26.16
C LEU A 301 0.74 -2.84 -25.98
N LYS A 302 1.19 -1.66 -26.42
CA LYS A 302 0.41 -0.42 -26.30
C LYS A 302 -0.83 -0.41 -27.20
N LYS A 303 -0.76 -1.08 -28.35
CA LYS A 303 -1.86 -1.17 -29.31
C LYS A 303 -2.95 -2.14 -28.82
N ILE A 304 -2.54 -3.23 -28.18
CA ILE A 304 -3.43 -4.25 -27.62
C ILE A 304 -4.24 -3.75 -26.43
N LEU A 305 -3.61 -3.01 -25.50
CA LEU A 305 -4.31 -2.47 -24.32
C LEU A 305 -5.37 -1.42 -24.68
N ALA A 306 -5.21 -0.73 -25.81
CA ALA A 306 -6.20 0.20 -26.34
C ALA A 306 -7.39 -0.54 -26.99
N GLU A 307 -7.14 -1.63 -27.73
CA GLU A 307 -8.15 -2.40 -28.46
C GLU A 307 -8.97 -3.37 -27.57
N ALA A 308 -8.40 -3.83 -26.45
CA ALA A 308 -9.05 -4.77 -25.52
C ALA A 308 -10.23 -4.16 -24.72
N ASN A 309 -10.32 -2.83 -24.64
CA ASN A 309 -11.40 -2.14 -23.92
C ASN A 309 -12.71 -1.98 -24.74
N GLU A 310 -12.77 -2.49 -25.98
CA GLU A 310 -13.89 -2.27 -26.92
C GLU A 310 -14.92 -3.44 -26.99
N GLY A 311 -14.91 -4.39 -26.03
CA GLY A 311 -15.99 -5.37 -25.80
C GLY A 311 -15.60 -6.87 -25.86
N GLU A 312 -16.47 -7.75 -25.34
CA GLU A 312 -16.23 -9.21 -25.19
C GLU A 312 -15.86 -9.93 -26.51
N SER A 313 -16.35 -9.45 -27.65
CA SER A 313 -16.06 -10.06 -28.96
C SER A 313 -14.61 -9.81 -29.41
N LYS A 314 -14.06 -8.62 -29.12
CA LYS A 314 -12.70 -8.23 -29.49
C LYS A 314 -11.65 -8.86 -28.58
N GLU A 315 -11.98 -9.04 -27.30
CA GLU A 315 -11.13 -9.77 -26.34
C GLU A 315 -10.94 -11.24 -26.76
N LYS A 316 -12.01 -11.90 -27.21
CA LYS A 316 -11.92 -13.28 -27.75
C LYS A 316 -11.07 -13.35 -29.02
N GLU A 317 -11.24 -12.41 -29.94
CA GLU A 317 -10.47 -12.35 -31.19
C GLU A 317 -8.97 -12.11 -30.93
N LEU A 318 -8.66 -11.17 -30.03
CA LEU A 318 -7.31 -10.88 -29.58
C LEU A 318 -6.66 -12.10 -28.92
N ARG A 319 -7.38 -12.78 -28.02
CA ARG A 319 -6.90 -13.99 -27.35
C ARG A 319 -6.58 -15.11 -28.34
N LEU A 320 -7.43 -15.32 -29.35
CA LEU A 320 -7.19 -16.30 -30.43
C LEU A 320 -5.97 -15.93 -31.29
N LYS A 321 -5.80 -14.65 -31.61
CA LYS A 321 -4.64 -14.16 -32.37
C LYS A 321 -3.33 -14.36 -31.61
N THR A 322 -3.27 -13.88 -30.36
CA THR A 322 -2.09 -14.05 -29.50
C THR A 322 -1.78 -15.52 -29.24
N GLN A 323 -2.79 -16.39 -29.11
CA GLN A 323 -2.59 -17.84 -28.98
C GLN A 323 -1.91 -18.45 -30.22
N ARG A 324 -2.28 -18.01 -31.43
CA ARG A 324 -1.63 -18.44 -32.67
C ARG A 324 -0.17 -17.95 -32.72
N ASP A 325 0.07 -16.70 -32.38
CA ASP A 325 1.41 -16.11 -32.37
C ASP A 325 2.33 -16.85 -31.37
N ILE A 326 1.85 -17.10 -30.15
CA ILE A 326 2.59 -17.89 -29.14
C ILE A 326 2.86 -19.30 -29.64
N SER A 327 1.88 -19.97 -30.26
CA SER A 327 2.08 -21.33 -30.79
C SER A 327 3.20 -21.34 -31.84
N GLY A 328 3.23 -20.35 -32.74
CA GLY A 328 4.30 -20.22 -33.73
C GLY A 328 5.68 -19.94 -33.11
N ILE A 329 5.74 -19.18 -32.01
CA ILE A 329 6.99 -18.94 -31.28
C ILE A 329 7.45 -20.21 -30.55
N VAL A 330 6.54 -20.94 -29.91
CA VAL A 330 6.84 -22.22 -29.24
C VAL A 330 7.38 -23.25 -30.24
N ASP A 331 6.78 -23.33 -31.43
CA ASP A 331 7.24 -24.24 -32.48
C ASP A 331 8.68 -23.95 -32.94
N LYS A 332 9.11 -22.69 -32.86
CA LYS A 332 10.45 -22.23 -33.25
C LYS A 332 11.47 -22.35 -32.12
N GLU A 333 11.11 -21.96 -30.90
CA GLU A 333 12.02 -21.87 -29.74
C GLU A 333 12.10 -23.17 -28.92
N ALA A 334 11.11 -24.05 -29.05
CA ALA A 334 11.03 -25.30 -28.30
C ALA A 334 10.54 -26.49 -29.17
N PRO A 335 11.26 -26.81 -30.27
CA PRO A 335 10.86 -27.85 -31.22
C PRO A 335 10.82 -29.26 -30.61
N ASP A 336 11.54 -29.50 -29.52
CA ASP A 336 11.66 -30.83 -28.90
C ASP A 336 10.57 -31.12 -27.85
N LEU A 337 9.68 -30.16 -27.55
CA LEU A 337 8.58 -30.37 -26.59
C LEU A 337 7.48 -31.29 -27.15
N SER A 338 6.95 -32.14 -26.27
CA SER A 338 5.78 -32.97 -26.56
C SER A 338 4.55 -32.11 -26.89
N ARG A 339 3.57 -32.66 -27.59
CA ARG A 339 2.35 -31.93 -27.95
C ARG A 339 1.58 -31.42 -26.72
N GLU A 340 1.60 -32.20 -25.64
CA GLU A 340 0.97 -31.87 -24.37
C GLU A 340 1.71 -30.72 -23.64
N ASP A 341 3.05 -30.79 -23.62
CA ASP A 341 3.89 -29.73 -23.07
C ASP A 341 3.78 -28.43 -23.88
N ARG A 342 3.70 -28.50 -25.21
CA ARG A 342 3.47 -27.30 -26.03
C ARG A 342 2.16 -26.63 -25.69
N GLN A 343 1.07 -27.40 -25.56
CA GLN A 343 -0.22 -26.85 -25.15
C GLN A 343 -0.18 -26.22 -23.77
N LYS A 344 0.50 -26.87 -22.82
CA LYS A 344 0.70 -26.34 -21.46
C LYS A 344 1.51 -25.04 -21.49
N LEU A 345 2.63 -24.99 -22.22
CA LEU A 345 3.47 -23.80 -22.34
C LEU A 345 2.74 -22.65 -23.05
N THR A 346 2.03 -22.93 -24.14
CA THR A 346 1.21 -21.94 -24.84
C THR A 346 0.12 -21.37 -23.93
N LYS A 347 -0.57 -22.23 -23.17
CA LYS A 347 -1.58 -21.79 -22.21
C LYS A 347 -0.97 -20.89 -21.14
N GLU A 348 0.12 -21.34 -20.52
CA GLU A 348 0.82 -20.57 -19.48
C GLU A 348 1.32 -19.21 -20.00
N VAL A 349 1.94 -19.16 -21.18
CA VAL A 349 2.43 -17.89 -21.76
C VAL A 349 1.28 -16.99 -22.19
N LEU A 350 0.17 -17.54 -22.68
CA LEU A 350 -1.03 -16.78 -23.04
C LEU A 350 -1.68 -16.14 -21.80
N GLU A 351 -1.77 -16.88 -20.70
CA GLU A 351 -2.28 -16.40 -19.42
C GLU A 351 -1.34 -15.36 -18.78
N GLU A 352 -0.02 -15.46 -18.95
CA GLU A 352 0.92 -14.41 -18.55
C GLU A 352 0.81 -13.16 -19.45
N ALA A 353 0.69 -13.36 -20.76
CA ALA A 353 0.64 -12.27 -21.74
C ALA A 353 -0.65 -11.45 -21.63
N LEU A 354 -1.80 -12.11 -21.42
CA LEU A 354 -3.13 -11.48 -21.47
C LEU A 354 -3.90 -11.49 -20.14
N GLY A 355 -3.54 -12.36 -19.19
CA GLY A 355 -4.27 -12.57 -17.92
C GLY A 355 -3.62 -11.92 -16.69
N LEU A 356 -3.98 -12.39 -15.49
CA LEU A 356 -3.36 -12.00 -14.21
C LEU A 356 -2.21 -12.93 -13.78
N GLY A 357 -1.71 -13.74 -14.71
CA GLY A 357 -0.63 -14.70 -14.46
C GLY A 357 -0.98 -15.65 -13.30
N PRO A 358 -0.04 -15.93 -12.37
CA PRO A 358 -0.28 -16.85 -11.26
C PRO A 358 -1.41 -16.46 -10.29
N LEU A 359 -1.92 -15.24 -10.36
CA LEU A 359 -3.00 -14.77 -9.49
C LEU A 359 -4.36 -15.33 -9.89
N GLU A 360 -4.58 -15.72 -11.15
CA GLU A 360 -5.90 -16.18 -11.62
C GLU A 360 -6.37 -17.41 -10.83
N ASP A 361 -5.52 -18.42 -10.73
CA ASP A 361 -5.81 -19.64 -9.97
C ASP A 361 -6.04 -19.36 -8.47
N MET A 362 -5.25 -18.45 -7.89
CA MET A 362 -5.39 -18.05 -6.48
C MET A 362 -6.67 -17.27 -6.21
N LEU A 363 -7.08 -16.41 -7.16
CA LEU A 363 -8.33 -15.66 -7.08
C LEU A 363 -9.53 -16.60 -7.25
N ALA A 364 -9.44 -17.65 -8.07
CA ALA A 364 -10.47 -18.66 -8.23
C ALA A 364 -10.63 -19.58 -7.01
N ASP A 365 -9.56 -19.87 -6.26
CA ASP A 365 -9.60 -20.78 -5.10
C ASP A 365 -10.36 -20.16 -3.89
N ALA A 366 -11.58 -20.62 -3.65
CA ALA A 366 -12.43 -20.15 -2.55
C ALA A 366 -11.87 -20.42 -1.14
N SER A 367 -10.88 -21.31 -0.99
CA SER A 367 -10.22 -21.57 0.29
C SER A 367 -9.20 -20.51 0.70
N ILE A 368 -8.77 -19.66 -0.25
CA ILE A 368 -7.85 -18.54 -0.02
C ILE A 368 -8.64 -17.30 0.39
N SER A 369 -8.31 -16.71 1.54
CA SER A 369 -8.87 -15.44 2.02
C SER A 369 -8.05 -14.22 1.62
N GLU A 370 -6.72 -14.37 1.52
CA GLU A 370 -5.80 -13.27 1.26
C GLU A 370 -4.59 -13.75 0.46
N ILE A 371 -4.11 -12.91 -0.46
CA ILE A 371 -2.93 -13.15 -1.30
C ILE A 371 -1.96 -12.00 -1.03
N MET A 372 -0.72 -12.30 -0.67
CA MET A 372 0.32 -11.31 -0.39
C MET A 372 1.55 -11.65 -1.21
N VAL A 373 1.89 -10.79 -2.16
CA VAL A 373 3.04 -10.91 -3.05
C VAL A 373 4.12 -9.96 -2.57
N ASN A 374 5.29 -10.51 -2.24
CA ASN A 374 6.47 -9.76 -1.78
C ASN A 374 7.58 -9.90 -2.83
N GLY A 375 7.41 -9.18 -3.95
CA GLY A 375 8.21 -9.37 -5.15
C GLY A 375 7.87 -10.68 -5.88
N ALA A 376 8.48 -10.87 -7.06
CA ALA A 376 8.15 -11.98 -7.94
C ALA A 376 8.36 -13.38 -7.34
N ASN A 377 9.27 -13.51 -6.38
CA ASN A 377 9.73 -14.80 -5.88
C ASN A 377 9.01 -15.32 -4.63
N ARG A 378 8.21 -14.48 -3.95
CA ARG A 378 7.62 -14.82 -2.65
C ARG A 378 6.14 -14.43 -2.65
N ILE A 379 5.27 -15.43 -2.80
CA ILE A 379 3.83 -15.27 -2.67
C ILE A 379 3.34 -16.05 -1.45
N PHE A 380 2.67 -15.35 -0.54
CA PHE A 380 2.01 -15.91 0.62
C PHE A 380 0.50 -15.92 0.38
N ILE A 381 -0.16 -16.92 0.93
CA ILE A 381 -1.62 -17.04 0.91
C ILE A 381 -2.12 -17.32 2.31
N GLU A 382 -3.27 -16.76 2.65
CA GLU A 382 -3.99 -17.14 3.86
C GLU A 382 -5.04 -18.20 3.54
N LYS A 383 -4.97 -19.34 4.24
CA LYS A 383 -6.02 -20.37 4.24
C LYS A 383 -6.45 -20.62 5.68
N ALA A 384 -7.76 -20.58 5.94
CA ALA A 384 -8.35 -20.80 7.26
C ALA A 384 -7.68 -19.96 8.40
N GLY A 385 -7.31 -18.71 8.13
CA GLY A 385 -6.69 -17.81 9.10
C GLY A 385 -5.20 -18.04 9.37
N LYS A 386 -4.54 -18.90 8.58
CA LYS A 386 -3.09 -19.15 8.67
C LYS A 386 -2.41 -18.73 7.37
N VAL A 387 -1.36 -17.91 7.50
CA VAL A 387 -0.50 -17.49 6.39
C VAL A 387 0.52 -18.57 6.09
N GLN A 388 0.66 -18.93 4.82
CA GLN A 388 1.63 -19.93 4.35
C GLN A 388 2.23 -19.52 3.00
N LEU A 389 3.45 -19.97 2.71
CA LEU A 389 4.08 -19.76 1.41
C LEU A 389 3.39 -20.63 0.35
N SER A 390 3.03 -20.06 -0.81
CA SER A 390 2.25 -20.77 -1.82
C SER A 390 3.09 -21.73 -2.68
N GLY A 391 4.41 -21.52 -2.76
CA GLY A 391 5.30 -22.22 -3.69
C GLY A 391 5.25 -21.73 -5.14
N ILE A 392 4.27 -20.87 -5.46
CA ILE A 392 4.06 -20.27 -6.78
C ILE A 392 4.84 -18.95 -6.87
N LYS A 393 5.37 -18.62 -8.06
CA LYS A 393 6.19 -17.43 -8.31
C LYS A 393 5.77 -16.74 -9.61
N PHE A 394 6.01 -15.44 -9.69
CA PHE A 394 6.01 -14.72 -10.96
C PHE A 394 7.34 -14.91 -11.68
N THR A 395 7.32 -14.70 -12.99
CA THR A 395 8.48 -14.78 -13.89
C THR A 395 9.56 -13.74 -13.56
N SER A 396 9.16 -12.51 -13.23
CA SER A 396 10.06 -11.41 -12.86
C SER A 396 9.31 -10.26 -12.16
N ASN A 397 10.04 -9.35 -11.53
CA ASN A 397 9.45 -8.12 -10.94
C ASN A 397 8.79 -7.25 -12.01
N ASP A 398 9.35 -7.17 -13.22
CA ASP A 398 8.73 -6.46 -14.35
C ASP A 398 7.41 -7.09 -14.79
N HIS A 399 7.33 -8.43 -14.73
CA HIS A 399 6.07 -9.12 -15.00
C HIS A 399 5.02 -8.77 -13.93
N LEU A 400 5.37 -8.87 -12.65
CA LEU A 400 4.48 -8.47 -11.55
C LEU A 400 4.04 -7.01 -11.64
N ARG A 401 4.95 -6.08 -11.98
CA ARG A 401 4.62 -4.67 -12.19
C ARG A 401 3.59 -4.47 -13.29
N ARG A 402 3.76 -5.13 -14.44
CA ARG A 402 2.78 -5.09 -15.54
C ARG A 402 1.43 -5.65 -15.14
N ILE A 403 1.40 -6.70 -14.32
CA ILE A 403 0.16 -7.28 -13.77
C ILE A 403 -0.53 -6.27 -12.86
N ILE A 404 0.23 -5.61 -11.96
CA ILE A 404 -0.28 -4.56 -11.08
C ILE A 404 -0.88 -3.41 -11.91
N GLU A 405 -0.18 -2.91 -12.92
CA GLU A 405 -0.66 -1.86 -13.83
C GLU A 405 -1.96 -2.29 -14.55
N ARG A 406 -2.04 -3.55 -15.00
CA ARG A 406 -3.23 -4.13 -15.65
C ARG A 406 -4.43 -4.26 -14.70
N ILE A 407 -4.19 -4.53 -13.42
CA ILE A 407 -5.24 -4.58 -12.39
C ILE A 407 -5.84 -3.18 -12.16
N VAL A 408 -5.01 -2.15 -12.09
CA VAL A 408 -5.44 -0.81 -11.63
C VAL A 408 -5.96 0.08 -12.75
N THR A 409 -5.47 -0.10 -13.98
CA THR A 409 -5.83 0.76 -15.13
C THR A 409 -7.34 0.74 -15.43
N PRO A 410 -8.04 -0.42 -15.48
CA PRO A 410 -9.49 -0.46 -15.72
C PRO A 410 -10.31 0.17 -14.59
N LEU A 411 -9.72 0.36 -13.41
CA LEU A 411 -10.36 0.98 -12.24
C LEU A 411 -10.23 2.51 -12.25
N GLY A 412 -9.64 3.09 -13.30
CA GLY A 412 -9.37 4.52 -13.40
C GLY A 412 -8.26 4.99 -12.46
N ARG A 413 -7.41 4.06 -11.98
CA ARG A 413 -6.28 4.35 -11.11
C ARG A 413 -4.97 4.19 -11.88
N GLN A 414 -3.95 4.92 -11.47
CA GLN A 414 -2.60 4.78 -12.00
C GLN A 414 -1.64 4.42 -10.88
N ILE A 415 -0.65 3.60 -11.22
CA ILE A 415 0.48 3.31 -10.38
C ILE A 415 1.74 3.45 -11.22
N ASN A 416 2.62 4.35 -10.80
CA ASN A 416 3.85 4.70 -11.51
C ASN A 416 4.84 5.31 -10.52
N ASN A 417 6.02 5.72 -10.97
CA ASN A 417 7.04 6.22 -10.04
C ASN A 417 6.64 7.53 -9.33
N ALA A 418 5.71 8.33 -9.90
CA ALA A 418 5.17 9.53 -9.26
C ALA A 418 4.10 9.18 -8.20
N THR A 419 3.38 8.08 -8.40
CA THR A 419 2.39 7.52 -7.47
C THR A 419 2.64 6.03 -7.28
N PRO A 420 3.67 5.68 -6.48
CA PRO A 420 4.21 4.33 -6.39
C PRO A 420 3.38 3.40 -5.49
N TYR A 421 2.17 3.78 -5.15
CA TYR A 421 1.23 2.92 -4.44
C TYR A 421 -0.20 3.23 -4.86
N VAL A 422 -1.08 2.27 -4.64
CA VAL A 422 -2.50 2.39 -4.98
C VAL A 422 -3.33 1.49 -4.08
N ASP A 423 -4.47 2.02 -3.64
CA ASP A 423 -5.55 1.26 -3.05
C ASP A 423 -6.72 1.26 -4.03
N ALA A 424 -7.23 0.07 -4.33
CA ALA A 424 -8.27 -0.13 -5.31
C ALA A 424 -9.20 -1.27 -4.95
N ARG A 425 -10.34 -1.33 -5.63
CA ARG A 425 -11.35 -2.36 -5.47
C ARG A 425 -11.64 -3.05 -6.81
N LEU A 426 -11.48 -4.37 -6.83
CA LEU A 426 -11.77 -5.19 -8.00
C LEU A 426 -13.28 -5.33 -8.22
N LYS A 427 -13.67 -5.73 -9.44
CA LYS A 427 -15.08 -5.93 -9.83
C LYS A 427 -15.80 -6.98 -8.98
N ASP A 428 -15.08 -7.95 -8.43
CA ASP A 428 -15.60 -8.99 -7.53
C ASP A 428 -15.79 -8.50 -6.07
N GLY A 429 -15.41 -7.25 -5.78
CA GLY A 429 -15.45 -6.62 -4.47
C GLY A 429 -14.16 -6.76 -3.66
N SER A 430 -13.19 -7.54 -4.13
CA SER A 430 -11.90 -7.77 -3.45
C SER A 430 -11.10 -6.47 -3.40
N ARG A 431 -10.34 -6.28 -2.31
CA ARG A 431 -9.48 -5.11 -2.14
C ARG A 431 -8.08 -5.41 -2.61
N VAL A 432 -7.48 -4.47 -3.31
CA VAL A 432 -6.12 -4.54 -3.82
C VAL A 432 -5.36 -3.34 -3.29
N ASN A 433 -4.28 -3.62 -2.58
CA ASN A 433 -3.23 -2.66 -2.31
C ASN A 433 -1.99 -3.07 -3.11
N ALA A 434 -1.41 -2.14 -3.86
CA ALA A 434 -0.15 -2.40 -4.53
C ALA A 434 0.84 -1.27 -4.25
N VAL A 435 2.10 -1.63 -4.10
CA VAL A 435 3.22 -0.72 -3.87
C VAL A 435 4.36 -1.14 -4.79
N ILE A 436 4.88 -0.23 -5.59
CA ILE A 436 6.00 -0.47 -6.50
C ILE A 436 7.24 0.29 -6.03
N GLU A 437 8.36 0.08 -6.71
CA GLU A 437 9.57 0.87 -6.51
C GLU A 437 9.28 2.36 -6.74
N PRO A 438 9.86 3.28 -5.94
CA PRO A 438 10.91 3.04 -4.94
C PRO A 438 10.40 2.69 -3.53
N LEU A 439 9.09 2.61 -3.29
CA LEU A 439 8.56 2.35 -1.94
C LEU A 439 8.73 0.90 -1.51
N SER A 440 8.59 -0.04 -2.45
CA SER A 440 8.82 -1.47 -2.20
C SER A 440 10.20 -1.90 -2.69
N ILE A 441 11.17 -1.96 -1.76
CA ILE A 441 12.61 -2.12 -2.05
C ILE A 441 12.93 -3.50 -2.68
N ASP A 442 12.29 -4.55 -2.20
CA ASP A 442 12.56 -5.94 -2.62
C ASP A 442 11.84 -6.34 -3.94
N GLY A 443 11.22 -5.38 -4.62
CA GLY A 443 10.35 -5.59 -5.78
C GLY A 443 8.91 -5.18 -5.51
N PRO A 444 8.02 -5.17 -6.51
CA PRO A 444 6.63 -4.78 -6.33
C PRO A 444 5.93 -5.65 -5.27
N ALA A 445 5.20 -5.01 -4.37
CA ALA A 445 4.35 -5.66 -3.40
C ALA A 445 2.89 -5.51 -3.81
N LEU A 446 2.12 -6.60 -3.65
CA LEU A 446 0.70 -6.64 -3.97
C LEU A 446 -0.02 -7.45 -2.90
N THR A 447 -0.99 -6.83 -2.23
CA THR A 447 -1.88 -7.50 -1.28
C THR A 447 -3.29 -7.50 -1.84
N ILE A 448 -3.88 -8.68 -2.01
CA ILE A 448 -5.28 -8.86 -2.39
C ILE A 448 -6.02 -9.51 -1.22
N ARG A 449 -6.90 -8.74 -0.58
CA ARG A 449 -7.84 -9.27 0.40
C ARG A 449 -9.12 -9.64 -0.34
N LYS A 450 -9.36 -10.94 -0.49
CA LYS A 450 -10.47 -11.45 -1.29
C LYS A 450 -11.80 -11.12 -0.62
N PHE A 451 -12.76 -10.71 -1.42
CA PHE A 451 -14.12 -10.55 -0.96
C PHE A 451 -14.75 -11.93 -0.77
N LYS A 452 -14.93 -12.33 0.49
CA LYS A 452 -15.55 -13.60 0.82
C LYS A 452 -17.05 -13.53 0.54
N LYS A 453 -17.53 -14.21 -0.50
CA LYS A 453 -18.97 -14.33 -0.77
C LYS A 453 -19.63 -15.21 0.30
N GLY A 454 -20.75 -14.75 0.84
CA GLY A 454 -21.52 -15.45 1.86
C GLY A 454 -21.06 -15.08 3.28
N GLY A 455 -21.94 -14.40 4.01
CA GLY A 455 -21.76 -14.09 5.44
C GLY A 455 -21.63 -15.35 6.31
N ILE A 456 -21.32 -15.16 7.59
CA ILE A 456 -21.26 -16.27 8.56
C ILE A 456 -22.68 -16.50 9.09
N ASN A 457 -23.21 -17.72 8.92
CA ASN A 457 -24.52 -18.07 9.47
C ASN A 457 -24.48 -18.13 11.02
N PRO A 458 -25.57 -17.81 11.75
CA PRO A 458 -25.58 -17.88 13.21
C PRO A 458 -25.19 -19.25 13.77
N GLU A 459 -25.56 -20.35 13.12
CA GLU A 459 -25.23 -21.71 13.57
C GLU A 459 -23.72 -21.94 13.60
N LYS A 460 -22.95 -21.26 12.73
CA LYS A 460 -21.48 -21.34 12.77
C LYS A 460 -20.91 -20.76 14.06
N TYR A 461 -21.55 -19.76 14.67
CA TYR A 461 -21.13 -19.25 15.98
C TYR A 461 -21.35 -20.27 17.11
N LEU A 462 -22.34 -21.16 16.97
CA LEU A 462 -22.52 -22.32 17.86
C LEU A 462 -21.43 -23.37 17.60
N ASP A 463 -21.20 -23.73 16.34
CA ASP A 463 -20.17 -24.70 15.93
C ASP A 463 -18.78 -24.29 16.42
N TYR A 464 -18.43 -23.00 16.29
CA TYR A 464 -17.15 -22.46 16.74
C TYR A 464 -17.04 -22.32 18.27
N GLY A 465 -18.15 -22.45 19.00
CA GLY A 465 -18.20 -22.16 20.43
C GLY A 465 -17.91 -20.69 20.73
N SER A 466 -18.34 -19.80 19.84
CA SER A 466 -18.18 -18.34 19.92
C SER A 466 -19.33 -17.67 20.67
N ALA A 467 -20.51 -18.30 20.69
CA ALA A 467 -21.69 -17.93 21.47
C ALA A 467 -22.51 -19.19 21.80
N ASN A 468 -23.44 -19.09 22.75
CA ASN A 468 -24.45 -20.13 23.00
C ASN A 468 -25.81 -19.74 22.36
N LYS A 469 -26.79 -20.65 22.39
CA LYS A 469 -28.12 -20.43 21.80
C LYS A 469 -28.86 -19.24 22.42
N ASN A 470 -28.82 -19.12 23.75
CA ASN A 470 -29.50 -18.05 24.49
C ASN A 470 -28.97 -16.66 24.07
N MET A 471 -27.65 -16.52 23.90
CA MET A 471 -27.03 -15.29 23.42
C MET A 471 -27.42 -14.97 21.98
N LEU A 472 -27.43 -15.95 21.08
CA LEU A 472 -27.85 -15.74 19.69
C LEU A 472 -29.32 -15.31 19.61
N GLU A 473 -30.19 -15.98 20.36
CA GLU A 473 -31.61 -15.67 20.40
C GLU A 473 -31.87 -14.28 20.99
N PHE A 474 -31.15 -13.92 22.05
CA PHE A 474 -31.19 -12.58 22.61
C PHE A 474 -30.80 -11.52 21.57
N MET A 475 -29.65 -11.69 20.90
CA MET A 475 -29.20 -10.74 19.87
C MET A 475 -30.17 -10.67 18.69
N ARG A 476 -30.77 -11.79 18.28
CA ARG A 476 -31.81 -11.83 17.22
C ARG A 476 -33.00 -10.97 17.59
N ILE A 477 -33.57 -11.19 18.77
CA ILE A 477 -34.71 -10.42 19.27
C ILE A 477 -34.33 -8.93 19.38
N SER A 478 -33.15 -8.61 19.93
CA SER A 478 -32.71 -7.21 20.04
C SER A 478 -32.62 -6.52 18.67
N VAL A 479 -32.09 -7.19 17.64
CA VAL A 479 -32.05 -6.63 16.29
C VAL A 479 -33.46 -6.51 15.71
N GLU A 480 -34.31 -7.53 15.81
CA GLU A 480 -35.67 -7.49 15.24
C GLU A 480 -36.53 -6.37 15.81
N TYR A 481 -36.37 -6.04 17.10
CA TYR A 481 -37.12 -4.97 17.77
C TYR A 481 -36.49 -3.58 17.66
N GLY A 482 -35.38 -3.45 16.94
CA GLY A 482 -34.77 -2.16 16.63
C GLY A 482 -33.94 -1.57 17.77
N TYR A 483 -33.28 -2.39 18.58
CA TYR A 483 -32.33 -1.88 19.57
C TYR A 483 -30.98 -1.57 18.91
N ASN A 484 -30.39 -0.43 19.28
CA ASN A 484 -29.13 0.07 18.77
C ASN A 484 -27.95 -0.71 19.36
N VAL A 485 -27.08 -1.23 18.49
CA VAL A 485 -25.99 -2.14 18.90
C VAL A 485 -24.62 -1.60 18.52
N VAL A 486 -23.72 -1.56 19.50
CA VAL A 486 -22.28 -1.31 19.29
C VAL A 486 -21.50 -2.59 19.53
N ILE A 487 -20.81 -3.08 18.49
CA ILE A 487 -19.91 -4.23 18.63
C ILE A 487 -18.48 -3.74 18.89
N SER A 488 -17.90 -4.15 20.01
CA SER A 488 -16.56 -3.77 20.44
C SER A 488 -15.58 -4.94 20.46
N GLY A 489 -14.30 -4.65 20.23
CA GLY A 489 -13.24 -5.67 20.19
C GLY A 489 -11.92 -5.20 19.57
N GLY A 490 -10.85 -5.93 19.84
CA GLY A 490 -9.53 -5.70 19.25
C GLY A 490 -9.47 -5.96 17.74
N THR A 491 -8.33 -5.67 17.13
CA THR A 491 -8.08 -5.95 15.70
C THR A 491 -8.16 -7.47 15.44
N GLY A 492 -8.86 -7.86 14.37
CA GLY A 492 -8.98 -9.27 13.98
C GLY A 492 -9.88 -10.14 14.88
N SER A 493 -10.60 -9.55 15.85
CA SER A 493 -11.53 -10.27 16.73
C SER A 493 -12.81 -10.75 16.05
N GLY A 494 -13.12 -10.21 14.86
CA GLY A 494 -14.31 -10.59 14.08
C GLY A 494 -15.50 -9.65 14.22
N LYS A 495 -15.30 -8.39 14.66
CA LYS A 495 -16.38 -7.38 14.83
C LYS A 495 -17.27 -7.25 13.60
N THR A 496 -16.68 -6.95 12.44
CA THR A 496 -17.42 -6.76 11.18
C THR A 496 -18.13 -8.04 10.73
N SER A 497 -17.56 -9.21 11.00
CA SER A 497 -18.22 -10.50 10.73
C SER A 497 -19.43 -10.73 11.64
N LEU A 498 -19.32 -10.36 12.91
CA LEU A 498 -20.43 -10.42 13.85
C LEU A 498 -21.52 -9.41 13.45
N LEU A 499 -21.14 -8.17 13.10
CA LEU A 499 -22.04 -7.14 12.61
C LEU A 499 -22.83 -7.64 11.40
N ASN A 500 -22.13 -8.21 10.41
CA ASN A 500 -22.75 -8.75 9.20
C ASN A 500 -23.71 -9.92 9.48
N MET A 501 -23.41 -10.74 10.50
CA MET A 501 -24.27 -11.84 10.90
C MET A 501 -25.54 -11.32 11.58
N ILE A 502 -25.41 -10.45 12.59
CA ILE A 502 -26.58 -9.94 13.32
C ILE A 502 -27.43 -9.02 12.43
N SER A 503 -26.84 -8.30 11.46
CA SER A 503 -27.60 -7.49 10.52
C SER A 503 -28.48 -8.30 9.58
N SER A 504 -28.26 -9.61 9.45
CA SER A 504 -29.16 -10.50 8.70
C SER A 504 -30.53 -10.69 9.38
N TRP A 505 -30.65 -10.35 10.67
CA TRP A 505 -31.91 -10.39 11.41
C TRP A 505 -32.73 -9.10 11.31
N ILE A 506 -32.24 -8.08 10.60
CA ILE A 506 -33.06 -6.90 10.30
C ILE A 506 -34.28 -7.34 9.49
N PRO A 507 -35.52 -6.97 9.88
CA PRO A 507 -36.73 -7.32 9.16
C PRO A 507 -36.68 -6.93 7.68
N ALA A 508 -37.15 -7.82 6.80
CA ALA A 508 -37.01 -7.65 5.35
C ALA A 508 -37.75 -6.43 4.75
N HIS A 509 -38.72 -5.87 5.47
CA HIS A 509 -39.49 -4.71 5.03
C HIS A 509 -38.80 -3.37 5.33
N GLU A 510 -37.75 -3.38 6.15
CA GLU A 510 -37.02 -2.19 6.53
C GLU A 510 -35.94 -1.85 5.48
N ARG A 511 -35.76 -0.55 5.24
CA ARG A 511 -34.74 0.02 4.39
C ARG A 511 -33.46 0.22 5.17
N VAL A 512 -32.40 -0.46 4.74
CA VAL A 512 -31.08 -0.39 5.41
C VAL A 512 -30.08 0.35 4.55
N ILE A 513 -29.36 1.29 5.15
CA ILE A 513 -28.23 1.96 4.51
C ILE A 513 -26.94 1.55 5.22
N THR A 514 -26.02 0.92 4.48
CA THR A 514 -24.69 0.61 5.02
C THR A 514 -23.71 1.71 4.66
N VAL A 515 -22.84 2.08 5.61
CA VAL A 515 -21.77 3.07 5.40
C VAL A 515 -20.45 2.46 5.85
N GLU A 516 -19.50 2.31 4.92
CA GLU A 516 -18.24 1.63 5.20
C GLU A 516 -17.05 2.34 4.55
N ASP A 517 -15.87 2.30 5.16
CA ASP A 517 -14.63 2.72 4.51
C ASP A 517 -14.39 1.92 3.22
N ALA A 518 -14.68 0.62 3.28
CA ALA A 518 -14.86 -0.17 2.09
C ALA A 518 -15.87 -1.28 2.34
N ALA A 519 -16.74 -1.57 1.37
CA ALA A 519 -17.95 -2.34 1.68
C ALA A 519 -17.65 -3.82 1.96
N GLU A 520 -17.64 -4.25 3.23
CA GLU A 520 -17.51 -5.65 3.68
C GLU A 520 -18.86 -6.28 3.99
N LEU A 521 -19.85 -5.47 4.40
CA LEU A 521 -21.18 -5.95 4.77
C LEU A 521 -21.94 -6.50 3.56
N GLN A 522 -22.61 -7.63 3.79
CA GLN A 522 -23.39 -8.41 2.83
C GLN A 522 -24.74 -8.75 3.47
N LEU A 523 -25.63 -7.77 3.48
CA LEU A 523 -26.99 -7.93 3.97
C LEU A 523 -27.80 -8.72 2.94
N MET A 524 -28.66 -9.61 3.43
CA MET A 524 -29.49 -10.50 2.60
C MET A 524 -30.83 -9.86 2.21
N GLN A 525 -31.20 -8.77 2.87
CA GLN A 525 -32.44 -8.04 2.64
C GLN A 525 -32.43 -7.39 1.24
N GLU A 526 -33.61 -7.25 0.65
CA GLU A 526 -33.77 -6.65 -0.68
C GLU A 526 -33.56 -5.13 -0.65
N HIS A 527 -34.06 -4.46 0.39
CA HIS A 527 -34.11 -3.00 0.46
C HIS A 527 -32.84 -2.39 1.09
N VAL A 528 -31.67 -2.73 0.54
CA VAL A 528 -30.37 -2.30 1.05
C VAL A 528 -29.68 -1.33 0.09
N VAL A 529 -29.21 -0.20 0.60
CA VAL A 529 -28.31 0.71 -0.12
C VAL A 529 -26.93 0.66 0.51
N ARG A 530 -25.90 0.42 -0.31
CA ARG A 530 -24.52 0.30 0.15
C ARG A 530 -23.73 1.54 -0.22
N LEU A 531 -23.24 2.26 0.79
CA LEU A 531 -22.40 3.44 0.62
C LEU A 531 -20.97 3.12 1.07
N GLU A 532 -20.02 3.63 0.30
CA GLU A 532 -18.59 3.44 0.50
C GLU A 532 -17.89 4.79 0.45
N THR A 533 -16.89 4.99 1.32
CA THR A 533 -16.12 6.23 1.31
C THR A 533 -15.32 6.36 0.02
N ARG A 534 -14.94 7.61 -0.29
CA ARG A 534 -14.04 7.89 -1.39
C ARG A 534 -12.79 8.54 -0.82
N PRO A 535 -11.59 7.93 -0.97
CA PRO A 535 -10.36 8.59 -0.58
C PRO A 535 -10.16 9.88 -1.39
N PRO A 536 -9.34 10.83 -0.90
CA PRO A 536 -9.05 12.04 -1.66
C PRO A 536 -8.49 11.71 -3.05
N SER A 537 -8.71 12.63 -3.99
CA SER A 537 -8.06 12.63 -5.29
C SER A 537 -6.54 12.77 -5.13
N MET A 538 -5.82 12.58 -6.23
CA MET A 538 -4.35 12.75 -6.30
C MET A 538 -3.92 14.18 -5.94
N GLU A 539 -4.80 15.16 -6.12
CA GLU A 539 -4.61 16.57 -5.77
C GLU A 539 -4.97 16.86 -4.30
N GLY A 540 -5.35 15.84 -3.53
CA GLY A 540 -5.77 15.95 -2.13
C GLY A 540 -7.21 16.45 -1.94
N THR A 541 -7.99 16.54 -3.01
CA THR A 541 -9.35 17.13 -3.01
C THR A 541 -10.44 16.05 -3.07
N ASN A 542 -11.71 16.41 -2.91
CA ASN A 542 -12.85 15.52 -3.23
C ASN A 542 -12.96 14.21 -2.42
N ALA A 543 -12.39 14.13 -1.23
CA ALA A 543 -12.66 13.02 -0.32
C ALA A 543 -14.15 13.00 0.08
N VAL A 544 -14.71 11.81 0.23
CA VAL A 544 -16.05 11.58 0.80
C VAL A 544 -15.87 10.69 2.01
N THR A 545 -16.08 11.24 3.20
CA THR A 545 -15.81 10.55 4.47
C THR A 545 -17.03 9.77 4.97
N ILE A 546 -16.85 8.89 5.97
CA ILE A 546 -17.96 8.21 6.66
C ILE A 546 -18.97 9.25 7.16
N ARG A 547 -18.48 10.35 7.73
CA ARG A 547 -19.31 11.43 8.24
C ARG A 547 -20.22 12.03 7.15
N ASP A 548 -19.67 12.28 5.96
CA ASP A 548 -20.44 12.80 4.84
C ASP A 548 -21.53 11.83 4.39
N LEU A 549 -21.20 10.54 4.36
CA LEU A 549 -22.13 9.48 3.98
C LEU A 549 -23.25 9.29 5.01
N ILE A 550 -22.98 9.37 6.31
CA ILE A 550 -24.02 9.32 7.36
C ILE A 550 -24.98 10.49 7.20
N LYS A 551 -24.46 11.72 7.04
CA LYS A 551 -25.29 12.92 6.82
C LYS A 551 -26.15 12.81 5.56
N ASN A 552 -25.62 12.20 4.50
CA ASN A 552 -26.37 11.94 3.29
C ASN A 552 -27.43 10.84 3.49
N ALA A 553 -27.08 9.77 4.21
CA ALA A 553 -27.96 8.65 4.51
C ALA A 553 -29.23 9.11 5.23
N LEU A 554 -29.13 10.06 6.17
CA LEU A 554 -30.29 10.65 6.86
C LEU A 554 -31.34 11.28 5.92
N ARG A 555 -30.96 11.64 4.67
CA ARG A 555 -31.88 12.19 3.65
C ARG A 555 -32.46 11.12 2.72
N MET A 556 -32.02 9.87 2.85
CA MET A 556 -32.41 8.76 2.00
C MET A 556 -33.55 7.92 2.59
N ARG A 557 -34.21 8.45 3.63
CA ARG A 557 -35.28 7.79 4.41
C ARG A 557 -34.88 6.37 4.83
N PRO A 558 -33.76 6.17 5.54
CA PRO A 558 -33.44 4.86 6.10
C PRO A 558 -34.40 4.53 7.23
N ASP A 559 -34.72 3.25 7.41
CA ASP A 559 -35.20 2.74 8.70
C ASP A 559 -33.98 2.48 9.60
N ARG A 560 -32.87 1.96 9.04
CA ARG A 560 -31.62 1.70 9.77
C ARG A 560 -30.38 2.21 9.06
N ILE A 561 -29.40 2.66 9.85
CA ILE A 561 -28.04 2.97 9.37
C ILE A 561 -27.06 2.00 10.02
N VAL A 562 -26.33 1.25 9.19
CA VAL A 562 -25.30 0.31 9.66
C VAL A 562 -23.93 0.83 9.24
N VAL A 563 -23.13 1.25 10.21
CA VAL A 563 -21.79 1.78 9.98
C VAL A 563 -20.77 0.66 10.20
N GLY A 564 -19.92 0.38 9.22
CA GLY A 564 -18.96 -0.73 9.32
C GLY A 564 -18.00 -0.57 10.50
N GLU A 565 -17.47 0.63 10.69
CA GLU A 565 -16.63 0.98 11.85
C GLU A 565 -16.61 2.49 12.04
N THR A 566 -16.68 2.94 13.29
CA THR A 566 -16.56 4.36 13.65
C THR A 566 -15.18 4.63 14.24
N ARG A 567 -14.41 5.51 13.59
CA ARG A 567 -12.99 5.78 13.94
C ARG A 567 -12.67 7.23 14.28
N ASP A 568 -13.60 8.14 14.03
CA ASP A 568 -13.40 9.58 14.12
C ASP A 568 -14.67 10.29 14.59
N GLY A 569 -14.73 11.61 14.35
CA GLY A 569 -15.85 12.48 14.66
C GLY A 569 -17.22 12.04 14.09
N ALA A 570 -17.26 11.11 13.12
CA ALA A 570 -18.51 10.52 12.63
C ALA A 570 -19.29 9.77 13.73
N ALA A 571 -18.66 9.46 14.87
CA ALA A 571 -19.33 8.91 16.04
C ALA A 571 -20.49 9.77 16.51
N LEU A 572 -20.34 11.10 16.51
CA LEU A 572 -21.42 11.99 16.93
C LEU A 572 -22.60 11.92 15.98
N ASP A 573 -22.36 11.99 14.66
CA ASP A 573 -23.41 11.91 13.66
C ASP A 573 -24.14 10.56 13.70
N MET A 574 -23.42 9.48 14.02
CA MET A 574 -24.00 8.15 14.23
C MET A 574 -24.91 8.13 15.47
N LEU A 575 -24.43 8.61 16.62
CA LEU A 575 -25.23 8.68 17.85
C LEU A 575 -26.46 9.57 17.67
N GLN A 576 -26.35 10.65 16.90
CA GLN A 576 -27.49 11.48 16.53
C GLN A 576 -28.49 10.73 15.68
N ALA A 577 -28.05 9.93 14.69
CA ALA A 577 -28.94 9.10 13.89
C ALA A 577 -29.73 8.12 14.77
N MET A 578 -29.04 7.43 15.68
CA MET A 578 -29.64 6.53 16.67
C MET A 578 -30.69 7.23 17.55
N ASN A 579 -30.43 8.48 17.95
CA ASN A 579 -31.37 9.26 18.76
C ASN A 579 -32.53 9.87 17.96
N THR A 580 -32.49 9.86 16.62
CA THR A 580 -33.43 10.64 15.77
C THR A 580 -34.21 9.77 14.79
N GLY A 581 -34.84 8.70 15.28
CA GLY A 581 -35.81 7.92 14.52
C GLY A 581 -35.20 6.96 13.50
N HIS A 582 -33.93 6.58 13.69
CA HIS A 582 -33.25 5.53 12.94
C HIS A 582 -32.83 4.42 13.89
N ASP A 583 -33.79 3.96 14.69
CA ASP A 583 -33.62 2.92 15.70
C ASP A 583 -33.11 1.62 15.06
N GLY A 584 -32.41 0.80 15.85
CA GLY A 584 -31.82 -0.44 15.36
C GLY A 584 -30.57 -0.24 14.51
N SER A 585 -30.02 0.98 14.50
CA SER A 585 -28.73 1.29 13.89
C SER A 585 -27.60 0.54 14.61
N MET A 586 -26.52 0.27 13.88
CA MET A 586 -25.44 -0.58 14.41
C MET A 586 -24.08 -0.08 13.95
N THR A 587 -23.05 -0.24 14.79
CA THR A 587 -21.67 0.03 14.39
C THR A 587 -20.67 -0.92 15.05
N THR A 588 -19.42 -0.87 14.58
CA THR A 588 -18.27 -1.43 15.31
C THR A 588 -17.32 -0.35 15.82
N THR A 589 -16.64 -0.64 16.94
CA THR A 589 -15.58 0.21 17.48
C THR A 589 -14.46 -0.62 18.11
N HIS A 590 -13.26 -0.04 18.20
CA HIS A 590 -12.12 -0.69 18.86
C HIS A 590 -12.09 -0.38 20.35
N ALA A 591 -12.26 -1.41 21.17
CA ALA A 591 -12.12 -1.38 22.63
C ALA A 591 -11.90 -2.80 23.18
N ASN A 592 -11.25 -2.91 24.35
CA ASN A 592 -10.97 -4.19 24.99
C ASN A 592 -12.00 -4.58 26.05
N SER A 593 -12.93 -3.68 26.38
CA SER A 593 -14.05 -3.95 27.29
C SER A 593 -15.27 -3.06 26.97
N PRO A 594 -16.48 -3.42 27.44
CA PRO A 594 -17.66 -2.55 27.30
C PRO A 594 -17.50 -1.17 27.93
N ARG A 595 -16.81 -1.06 29.08
CA ARG A 595 -16.52 0.24 29.71
C ARG A 595 -15.54 1.07 28.88
N GLU A 596 -14.52 0.45 28.32
CA GLU A 596 -13.58 1.12 27.40
C GLU A 596 -14.27 1.51 26.08
N CYS A 597 -15.27 0.75 25.63
CA CYS A 597 -16.09 1.10 24.48
C CYS A 597 -16.78 2.47 24.68
N LEU A 598 -17.37 2.71 25.86
CA LEU A 598 -17.94 4.02 26.19
C LEU A 598 -16.88 5.13 26.17
N ALA A 599 -15.76 4.95 26.86
CA ALA A 599 -14.67 5.93 26.87
C ALA A 599 -14.11 6.20 25.46
N ARG A 600 -14.10 5.18 24.60
CA ARG A 600 -13.72 5.32 23.20
C ARG A 600 -14.75 6.16 22.44
N LEU A 601 -16.05 5.89 22.59
CA LEU A 601 -17.10 6.71 21.97
C LEU A 601 -17.01 8.17 22.44
N GLU A 602 -16.79 8.43 23.73
CA GLU A 602 -16.56 9.80 24.26
C GLU A 602 -15.40 10.49 23.53
N THR A 603 -14.28 9.78 23.38
CA THR A 603 -13.09 10.30 22.67
C THR A 603 -13.38 10.59 21.21
N LEU A 604 -14.09 9.69 20.51
CA LEU A 604 -14.43 9.87 19.10
C LEU A 604 -15.38 11.06 18.89
N VAL A 605 -16.34 11.26 19.80
CA VAL A 605 -17.25 12.41 19.75
C VAL A 605 -16.49 13.73 19.94
N MET A 606 -15.50 13.78 20.84
CA MET A 606 -14.64 14.97 21.01
C MET A 606 -13.85 15.31 19.73
N MET A 607 -13.57 14.34 18.87
CA MET A 607 -12.92 14.55 17.57
C MET A 607 -13.86 15.11 16.48
N SER A 608 -15.15 15.32 16.79
CA SER A 608 -16.14 15.86 15.83
C SER A 608 -15.93 17.33 15.48
N GLY A 609 -15.09 18.04 16.24
CA GLY A 609 -14.82 19.47 16.11
C GLY A 609 -15.87 20.36 16.79
N LEU A 610 -16.85 19.78 17.49
CA LEU A 610 -17.78 20.51 18.34
C LEU A 610 -17.31 20.49 19.79
N ASP A 611 -17.33 21.66 20.43
CA ASP A 611 -16.99 21.81 21.84
C ASP A 611 -18.21 21.49 22.71
N LEU A 612 -18.44 20.20 22.95
CA LEU A 612 -19.56 19.70 23.77
C LEU A 612 -19.09 19.36 25.19
N PRO A 613 -19.81 19.80 26.24
CA PRO A 613 -19.54 19.36 27.60
C PRO A 613 -19.58 17.84 27.73
N MET A 614 -18.70 17.26 28.56
CA MET A 614 -18.61 15.80 28.71
C MET A 614 -19.92 15.14 29.12
N ARG A 615 -20.69 15.82 29.98
CA ARG A 615 -22.02 15.36 30.37
C ARG A 615 -22.96 15.22 29.17
N ALA A 616 -22.99 16.20 28.26
CA ALA A 616 -23.84 16.15 27.07
C ALA A 616 -23.44 15.00 26.13
N ILE A 617 -22.14 14.71 26.01
CA ILE A 617 -21.64 13.57 25.24
C ILE A 617 -22.11 12.25 25.86
N ARG A 618 -22.02 12.12 27.19
CA ARG A 618 -22.52 10.94 27.91
C ARG A 618 -24.03 10.78 27.78
N GLU A 619 -24.78 11.87 27.84
CA GLU A 619 -26.24 11.88 27.63
C GLU A 619 -26.58 11.39 26.21
N GLN A 620 -25.84 11.85 25.19
CA GLN A 620 -25.99 11.36 23.81
C GLN A 620 -25.70 9.87 23.68
N ILE A 621 -24.62 9.37 24.29
CA ILE A 621 -24.25 7.95 24.25
C ILE A 621 -25.30 7.10 24.96
N ALA A 622 -25.71 7.51 26.17
CA ALA A 622 -26.65 6.77 27.00
C ALA A 622 -28.07 6.73 26.43
N GLY A 623 -28.47 7.76 25.67
CA GLY A 623 -29.76 7.75 24.96
C GLY A 623 -29.74 6.98 23.64
N ALA A 624 -28.58 6.86 23.00
CA ALA A 624 -28.45 6.28 21.67
C ALA A 624 -28.13 4.79 21.66
N VAL A 625 -27.26 4.33 22.55
CA VAL A 625 -26.75 2.95 22.53
C VAL A 625 -27.55 2.12 23.51
N ASP A 626 -28.17 1.03 23.05
CA ASP A 626 -28.88 0.10 23.93
C ASP A 626 -27.98 -1.06 24.38
N LEU A 627 -27.19 -1.61 23.45
CA LEU A 627 -26.38 -2.80 23.68
C LEU A 627 -24.93 -2.63 23.22
N ILE A 628 -24.02 -3.15 24.04
CA ILE A 628 -22.62 -3.33 23.71
C ILE A 628 -22.31 -4.83 23.69
N ILE A 629 -21.81 -5.32 22.54
CA ILE A 629 -21.41 -6.72 22.37
C ILE A 629 -19.88 -6.78 22.24
N GLN A 630 -19.21 -7.37 23.23
CA GLN A 630 -17.76 -7.48 23.26
C GLN A 630 -17.29 -8.81 22.70
N ILE A 631 -16.58 -8.78 21.57
CA ILE A 631 -15.96 -9.95 20.94
C ILE A 631 -14.43 -9.88 21.00
N VAL A 632 -13.80 -10.97 21.44
CA VAL A 632 -12.35 -11.06 21.64
C VAL A 632 -11.78 -12.26 20.89
N ARG A 633 -10.60 -12.07 20.31
CA ARG A 633 -9.74 -13.17 19.85
C ARG A 633 -8.91 -13.64 21.04
N MET A 634 -9.19 -14.86 21.48
CA MET A 634 -8.52 -15.53 22.57
C MET A 634 -7.06 -15.87 22.23
N SER A 635 -6.25 -16.18 23.25
CA SER A 635 -4.84 -16.56 23.07
C SER A 635 -4.65 -17.84 22.26
N ASP A 636 -5.64 -18.74 22.25
CA ASP A 636 -5.67 -19.96 21.42
C ASP A 636 -6.15 -19.72 19.97
N GLY A 637 -6.42 -18.46 19.61
CA GLY A 637 -6.90 -18.06 18.29
C GLY A 637 -8.41 -18.19 18.08
N THR A 638 -9.16 -18.80 19.02
CA THR A 638 -10.62 -18.82 18.95
C THR A 638 -11.20 -17.42 19.15
N ARG A 639 -12.40 -17.18 18.62
CA ARG A 639 -13.12 -15.91 18.81
C ARG A 639 -14.33 -16.17 19.68
N LYS A 640 -14.54 -15.35 20.71
CA LYS A 640 -15.64 -15.52 21.67
C LYS A 640 -16.30 -14.18 21.96
N ILE A 641 -17.63 -14.19 22.04
CA ILE A 641 -18.40 -13.08 22.59
C ILE A 641 -18.28 -13.17 24.12
N ILE A 642 -17.40 -12.35 24.69
CA ILE A 642 -17.07 -12.45 26.12
C ILE A 642 -18.04 -11.70 27.02
N SER A 643 -18.79 -10.74 26.47
CA SER A 643 -19.78 -9.97 27.20
C SER A 643 -20.86 -9.43 26.27
N ILE A 644 -22.11 -9.43 26.73
CA ILE A 644 -23.23 -8.67 26.16
C ILE A 644 -23.78 -7.81 27.30
N THR A 645 -23.77 -6.49 27.12
CA THR A 645 -24.04 -5.51 28.16
C THR A 645 -25.08 -4.50 27.68
N GLU A 646 -26.09 -4.23 28.50
CA GLU A 646 -27.03 -3.12 28.31
C GLU A 646 -26.43 -1.81 28.80
N VAL A 647 -26.69 -0.74 28.07
CA VAL A 647 -26.49 0.64 28.53
C VAL A 647 -27.82 1.12 29.10
N VAL A 648 -27.91 1.19 30.43
CA VAL A 648 -29.19 1.44 31.12
C VAL A 648 -29.59 2.91 31.11
N GLY A 649 -28.60 3.80 31.03
CA GLY A 649 -28.80 5.25 31.13
C GLY A 649 -27.70 5.92 31.94
N MET A 650 -28.02 7.05 32.58
CA MET A 650 -27.07 7.81 33.42
C MET A 650 -27.53 7.89 34.87
N GLN A 651 -26.59 7.71 35.80
CA GLN A 651 -26.75 8.04 37.21
C GLN A 651 -25.75 9.16 37.58
N GLY A 652 -26.27 10.38 37.75
CA GLY A 652 -25.42 11.57 37.84
C GLY A 652 -24.64 11.76 36.53
N ASP A 653 -23.31 11.76 36.61
CA ASP A 653 -22.44 11.94 35.43
C ASP A 653 -21.86 10.62 34.90
N VAL A 654 -22.31 9.46 35.40
CA VAL A 654 -21.80 8.13 35.03
C VAL A 654 -22.82 7.39 34.18
N VAL A 655 -22.39 6.86 33.03
CA VAL A 655 -23.19 5.94 32.21
C VAL A 655 -23.20 4.56 32.87
N THR A 656 -24.39 4.06 33.18
CA THR A 656 -24.60 2.80 33.88
C THR A 656 -24.70 1.65 32.89
N LEU A 657 -23.95 0.58 33.17
CA LEU A 657 -23.91 -0.64 32.36
C LEU A 657 -24.45 -1.82 33.17
N ALA A 658 -25.27 -2.67 32.54
CA ALA A 658 -25.75 -3.91 33.13
C ALA A 658 -25.35 -5.10 32.25
N GLU A 659 -24.41 -5.92 32.73
CA GLU A 659 -23.95 -7.11 32.00
C GLU A 659 -25.04 -8.19 32.05
N ILE A 660 -25.42 -8.72 30.88
CA ILE A 660 -26.48 -9.72 30.71
C ILE A 660 -25.87 -11.11 30.52
N PHE A 661 -24.82 -11.18 29.70
CA PHE A 661 -24.07 -12.40 29.43
C PHE A 661 -22.58 -12.17 29.61
N ARG A 662 -21.89 -13.20 30.11
CA ARG A 662 -20.44 -13.23 30.31
C ARG A 662 -19.87 -14.57 29.86
N TYR A 663 -18.65 -14.56 29.31
CA TYR A 663 -17.84 -15.76 29.19
C TYR A 663 -16.89 -15.88 30.40
N LYS A 664 -16.99 -16.98 31.14
CA LYS A 664 -16.11 -17.29 32.27
C LYS A 664 -15.09 -18.36 31.85
N GLU A 665 -13.83 -17.96 31.75
CA GLU A 665 -12.71 -18.88 31.56
C GLU A 665 -12.53 -19.76 32.80
N THR A 666 -12.35 -21.07 32.60
CA THR A 666 -12.16 -22.06 33.67
C THR A 666 -10.82 -22.79 33.57
N GLY A 667 -10.08 -22.64 32.48
CA GLY A 667 -8.73 -23.18 32.34
C GLY A 667 -8.35 -23.45 30.89
N TYR A 668 -7.40 -24.37 30.70
CA TYR A 668 -6.91 -24.82 29.40
C TYR A 668 -7.03 -26.34 29.26
N ASP A 669 -7.29 -26.82 28.04
CA ASP A 669 -7.23 -28.26 27.73
C ASP A 669 -5.80 -28.75 27.51
N LYS A 670 -5.64 -30.06 27.26
CA LYS A 670 -4.33 -30.70 27.01
C LYS A 670 -3.56 -30.12 25.81
N ASN A 671 -4.26 -29.47 24.88
CA ASN A 671 -3.71 -28.84 23.68
C ASN A 671 -3.53 -27.32 23.85
N ARG A 672 -3.62 -26.79 25.09
CA ARG A 672 -3.60 -25.36 25.41
C ARG A 672 -4.75 -24.56 24.80
N LYS A 673 -5.88 -25.20 24.47
CA LYS A 673 -7.11 -24.51 24.06
C LYS A 673 -7.85 -24.00 25.29
N ILE A 674 -8.45 -22.82 25.22
CA ILE A 674 -9.18 -22.23 26.35
C ILE A 674 -10.48 -23.01 26.58
N ILE A 675 -10.70 -23.38 27.84
CA ILE A 675 -11.96 -23.92 28.36
C ILE A 675 -12.66 -22.82 29.15
N GLY A 676 -13.96 -22.67 28.93
CA GLY A 676 -14.80 -21.75 29.66
C GLY A 676 -16.27 -21.94 29.31
N GLN A 677 -17.13 -21.20 29.98
CA GLN A 677 -18.58 -21.32 29.85
C GLN A 677 -19.21 -19.94 29.66
N PHE A 678 -20.19 -19.87 28.75
CA PHE A 678 -21.07 -18.71 28.65
C PHE A 678 -22.11 -18.79 29.77
N GLN A 679 -22.27 -17.70 30.51
CA GLN A 679 -23.16 -17.60 31.67
C GLN A 679 -24.06 -16.38 31.49
N ALA A 680 -25.36 -16.54 31.75
CA ALA A 680 -26.24 -15.43 32.02
C ALA A 680 -25.96 -14.90 33.43
N THR A 681 -26.04 -13.59 33.62
CA THR A 681 -25.78 -12.95 34.93
C THR A 681 -27.01 -12.93 35.83
N GLY A 682 -28.19 -13.26 35.30
CA GLY A 682 -29.50 -13.05 35.95
C GLY A 682 -30.09 -11.66 35.71
N THR A 683 -29.34 -10.74 35.08
CA THR A 683 -29.83 -9.42 34.70
C THR A 683 -30.86 -9.57 33.58
N VAL A 684 -32.08 -9.07 33.83
CA VAL A 684 -33.12 -8.93 32.80
C VAL A 684 -33.04 -7.50 32.26
N PRO A 685 -32.86 -7.30 30.94
CA PRO A 685 -32.74 -5.96 30.35
C PRO A 685 -34.00 -5.12 30.57
N SER A 686 -33.82 -3.81 30.75
CA SER A 686 -34.91 -2.88 31.05
C SER A 686 -35.97 -2.84 29.96
N PHE A 687 -35.55 -3.01 28.71
CA PHE A 687 -36.40 -2.94 27.53
C PHE A 687 -37.20 -4.23 27.24
N VAL A 688 -37.05 -5.29 28.05
CA VAL A 688 -37.81 -6.53 27.89
C VAL A 688 -39.33 -6.31 27.99
N GLN A 689 -39.76 -5.39 28.85
CA GLN A 689 -41.18 -5.07 28.98
C GLN A 689 -41.72 -4.40 27.71
N GLU A 690 -40.95 -3.49 27.11
CA GLU A 690 -41.35 -2.81 25.87
C GLU A 690 -41.51 -3.79 24.71
N ILE A 691 -40.64 -4.80 24.61
CA ILE A 691 -40.77 -5.88 23.62
C ILE A 691 -42.12 -6.59 23.79
N LYS A 692 -42.49 -6.92 25.04
CA LYS A 692 -43.78 -7.57 25.34
C LYS A 692 -44.97 -6.68 25.00
N ASP A 693 -44.88 -5.39 25.30
CA ASP A 693 -45.93 -4.41 25.03
C ASP A 693 -46.14 -4.23 23.51
N LYS A 694 -45.07 -4.38 22.71
CA LYS A 694 -45.11 -4.46 21.24
C LYS A 694 -45.60 -5.83 20.70
N GLY A 695 -46.08 -6.72 21.58
CA GLY A 695 -46.57 -8.06 21.22
C GLY A 695 -45.47 -9.10 20.99
N GLY A 696 -44.23 -8.79 21.35
CA GLY A 696 -43.10 -9.70 21.28
C GLY A 696 -42.99 -10.68 22.42
N ASN A 697 -42.21 -11.74 22.21
CA ASN A 697 -41.92 -12.71 23.24
C ASN A 697 -40.42 -12.94 23.36
N ILE A 698 -39.88 -12.70 24.55
CA ILE A 698 -38.53 -13.07 24.93
C ILE A 698 -38.60 -14.05 26.10
N PRO A 699 -38.20 -15.32 25.91
CA PRO A 699 -38.21 -16.32 26.97
C PRO A 699 -37.31 -15.89 28.14
N MET A 700 -37.85 -15.84 29.36
CA MET A 700 -37.10 -15.39 30.54
C MET A 700 -35.97 -16.35 30.91
N GLU A 701 -36.07 -17.61 30.50
CA GLU A 701 -35.08 -18.66 30.71
C GLU A 701 -33.75 -18.33 30.01
N ILE A 702 -33.77 -17.45 29.00
CA ILE A 702 -32.55 -16.96 28.32
C ILE A 702 -31.60 -16.27 29.31
N PHE A 703 -32.13 -15.63 30.35
CA PHE A 703 -31.37 -14.89 31.37
C PHE A 703 -30.99 -15.75 32.59
N SER A 704 -31.26 -17.04 32.57
CA SER A 704 -30.87 -17.98 33.62
C SER A 704 -29.76 -18.93 33.16
N ASN A 705 -28.91 -19.34 34.10
CA ASN A 705 -27.97 -20.44 33.89
C ASN A 705 -28.62 -21.81 34.05
N ASP A 706 -29.86 -21.87 34.55
CA ASP A 706 -30.65 -23.08 34.75
C ASP A 706 -31.31 -23.56 33.45
N ALA A 707 -30.55 -23.56 32.35
CA ALA A 707 -30.98 -24.21 31.13
C ALA A 707 -30.67 -25.72 31.26
N LYS A 708 -31.64 -26.51 31.73
CA LYS A 708 -31.74 -27.90 31.29
C LYS A 708 -31.72 -27.86 29.76
N VAL A 709 -30.78 -28.56 29.14
CA VAL A 709 -30.73 -28.76 27.69
C VAL A 709 -32.12 -29.18 27.23
N VAL A 710 -32.87 -28.28 26.59
CA VAL A 710 -34.17 -28.60 25.99
C VAL A 710 -33.87 -29.53 24.81
N THR A 711 -33.87 -30.82 25.09
CA THR A 711 -33.99 -31.90 24.12
C THR A 711 -35.48 -32.20 23.96
N ALA A 712 -36.20 -31.33 23.26
CA ALA A 712 -37.55 -31.58 22.74
C ALA A 712 -37.83 -30.51 21.67
N ASN A 713 -37.65 -30.78 20.38
CA ASN A 713 -38.75 -31.29 19.54
C ASN A 713 -38.23 -31.92 18.23
N ALA A 714 -37.37 -32.95 18.32
CA ALA A 714 -37.12 -33.84 17.17
C ALA A 714 -38.17 -34.97 17.05
N ALA A 715 -38.96 -35.23 18.10
CA ALA A 715 -39.92 -36.34 18.13
C ALA A 715 -41.33 -35.99 17.60
N ALA A 716 -41.69 -34.71 17.48
CA ALA A 716 -43.05 -34.32 17.04
C ALA A 716 -43.24 -34.27 15.51
N ASN A 717 -42.16 -34.16 14.73
CA ASN A 717 -42.21 -34.19 13.26
C ASN A 717 -41.84 -35.55 12.65
N ALA A 718 -41.23 -36.46 13.41
CA ALA A 718 -40.91 -37.82 12.95
C ALA A 718 -42.14 -38.76 12.98
N ALA A 719 -43.19 -38.44 13.74
CA ALA A 719 -44.41 -39.24 13.81
C ALA A 719 -45.45 -38.90 12.70
N LYS A 720 -45.19 -37.87 11.87
CA LYS A 720 -46.06 -37.48 10.74
C LYS A 720 -45.56 -37.92 9.36
N SER A 721 -44.38 -38.53 9.26
CA SER A 721 -43.81 -39.02 8.00
C SER A 721 -43.75 -40.54 7.85
N ALA A 722 -44.29 -41.31 8.81
CA ALA A 722 -44.31 -42.77 8.76
C ALA A 722 -45.71 -43.33 8.45
N ARG A 723 -46.09 -43.31 7.17
CA ARG A 723 -46.96 -44.35 6.59
C ARG A 723 -46.34 -44.83 5.27
N PRO A 724 -46.13 -46.15 5.08
CA PRO A 724 -45.49 -46.66 3.87
C PRO A 724 -46.47 -46.66 2.70
N GLY A 725 -45.96 -46.32 1.52
CA GLY A 725 -46.67 -46.51 0.25
C GLY A 725 -46.92 -47.98 -0.03
N ALA A 726 -48.14 -48.28 -0.46
CA ALA A 726 -48.48 -49.50 -1.18
C ALA A 726 -48.51 -49.20 -2.70
N SER A 727 -48.00 -50.16 -3.44
CA SER A 727 -47.67 -50.22 -4.86
C SER A 727 -48.83 -50.03 -5.86
N GLY A 728 -48.55 -49.28 -6.93
CA GLY A 728 -48.66 -49.65 -8.36
C GLY A 728 -49.98 -50.19 -8.96
N ALA A 729 -50.52 -49.45 -9.94
CA ALA A 729 -50.93 -49.93 -11.28
C ALA A 729 -51.47 -48.76 -12.17
N PRO A 730 -51.42 -48.85 -13.52
CA PRO A 730 -51.56 -47.70 -14.42
C PRO A 730 -52.88 -47.61 -15.24
N ALA A 731 -53.12 -46.41 -15.78
CA ALA A 731 -53.94 -46.02 -16.94
C ALA A 731 -55.49 -46.20 -16.91
N THR A 732 -56.23 -45.14 -17.22
CA THR A 732 -57.07 -44.97 -18.44
C THR A 732 -57.89 -43.66 -18.44
N ALA A 733 -57.99 -43.08 -19.64
CA ALA A 733 -59.11 -42.29 -20.21
C ALA A 733 -59.43 -40.85 -19.72
N THR A 734 -59.16 -39.90 -20.63
CA THR A 734 -59.87 -38.63 -20.90
C THR A 734 -61.34 -38.86 -21.34
N PRO A 735 -62.20 -37.84 -21.65
CA PRO A 735 -62.13 -36.37 -21.47
C PRO A 735 -63.47 -35.70 -21.04
N ALA A 736 -63.43 -34.38 -20.76
CA ALA A 736 -64.40 -33.33 -21.16
C ALA A 736 -64.22 -32.11 -20.22
N ALA A 737 -64.42 -30.85 -20.57
CA ALA A 737 -64.50 -30.07 -21.80
C ALA A 737 -64.61 -28.60 -21.33
N THR A 738 -64.01 -27.65 -22.06
CA THR A 738 -64.43 -26.22 -22.20
C THR A 738 -64.55 -25.35 -20.92
N THR A 739 -64.06 -24.10 -20.83
CA THR A 739 -64.28 -22.94 -21.72
C THR A 739 -63.48 -21.71 -21.19
N THR A 740 -62.86 -20.95 -22.10
CA THR A 740 -62.76 -19.45 -22.21
C THR A 740 -62.21 -18.61 -21.04
N THR A 741 -61.01 -18.02 -21.13
CA THR A 741 -60.61 -16.71 -21.75
C THR A 741 -61.07 -15.41 -21.02
N THR A 742 -60.15 -14.81 -20.24
CA THR A 742 -59.59 -13.42 -20.28
C THR A 742 -60.52 -12.15 -20.33
N PRO A 743 -60.00 -10.90 -20.08
CA PRO A 743 -60.42 -9.95 -19.03
C PRO A 743 -61.00 -8.62 -19.64
N PRO A 744 -60.68 -7.38 -19.20
CA PRO A 744 -60.75 -6.69 -17.89
C PRO A 744 -61.80 -5.54 -17.91
N LYS A 745 -62.01 -4.82 -16.79
CA LYS A 745 -62.70 -3.51 -16.81
C LYS A 745 -61.95 -2.44 -16.00
N LYS A 746 -61.62 -1.35 -16.70
CA LYS A 746 -61.42 0.00 -16.15
C LYS A 746 -62.78 0.63 -15.80
N ALA A 747 -62.80 1.46 -14.76
CA ALA A 747 -63.27 2.86 -14.74
C ALA A 747 -63.86 3.23 -13.37
N GLY A 748 -63.41 4.36 -12.83
CA GLY A 748 -63.80 4.96 -11.55
C GLY A 748 -62.70 5.87 -11.06
#